data_AF-A0A4R4RI51-F1
#
_entry.id   AF-A0A4R4RI51-F1
#
_cell.length_a   1.000
_cell.length_b   1.000
_cell.length_c   1.000
_cell.angle_alpha   90.00
_cell.angle_beta   90.00
_cell.angle_gamma   90.00
#
_symmetry.space_group_name_H-M   'P 1'
#
loop_
_entity.id
_entity.type
_entity.pdbx_description
1 polymer ?
#
loop_
_entity_poly.entity_id
_entity_poly.type
_entity_poly.pdbx_seq_one_letter_code
_entity_poly.pdbx_strand_id
1 'polypeptide(L)'
;MLDVLSDRIVVADGAMATMLQAADLTLDDFEGHEGCNEILNVTRPDVIHGVHDAYLAAGADCVETNTFGANLANLAEYDIQHRIRQLSETGARIARRAADAWSTAERPRFVLGAIGPGTKLPTLGHAAYATLRDAYQENAAGLLAGGADALIIETCQDLLQVKAAVVGSRRAMAETGQSAPLICHVTVETTGTMLLGSEIGAALTALEPLGIDLIGLNCATGPAEMSEHLRYLSQHARVPLSVMPNAGLPQLTADGAVYPLTPVELADALERFVAEYGVALVGGCCGTTPEHIRMVAERLHGVRPVTREPRADAGVSSIYHHVPFAQDASVLMVGERTNANGSKAFREAMLAGDWQACVEIARSQARDGSHLLDLCVDYVGRDGTRDMRELAGRFATASTLPIMLDSTEPQVIEAGLEMLGGRCVVNSVNFEDGDGPGSRYARVMPVIAEHGAAVVALLIDEEGQARTTEWKVRVAQRLIEDLTGRWGLRRADILIDALTFPIATGQEETRRDGIATIEAIREIARRWPGVNFTLGISNVSFGLNPAARQVLNSVFLHECVQAGLTSAIVHASKILPMSKIPKEQREIALDLVYDRRREGYDPVQRFIEVFEGVDASSARATRAEELAALPLDERLRRRIVDGERDGLEADLDAAMAGGRSPLSIINDLLLDGMKVVGELFGSGQMQLPFVLQSAEVMKKAVAYLEPHMEKADDGGKGRIVLATVKGDVHDIGKNLVDIILSNNGYEVVNIGIKQPINAILDAAEQHRADAIGMSGLLVKSTVIMKENLAEMAERGVAQRWPVLLGGAALTRAYVEDDLRAMFPGQVHYARDAFEGLSLMERVMTAKRGGAPVVDPQREAALAARRQRRERQRAMVGEALPGLNDASVRSDVAVDVEVPTPPFFGTRVVKGLPLAEYAALLDERATFLGQW
;
A
#
# COMPACT_ATOMS: atom_id res chain seq x y z
N MET A 1 -14.67 7.64 -27.15
CA MET A 1 -15.16 7.34 -25.78
C MET A 1 -14.42 8.14 -24.72
N LEU A 2 -13.08 8.07 -24.64
CA LEU A 2 -12.30 8.82 -23.63
C LEU A 2 -12.59 10.34 -23.61
N ASP A 3 -12.74 10.97 -24.78
CA ASP A 3 -13.13 12.39 -24.86
C ASP A 3 -14.51 12.65 -24.23
N VAL A 4 -15.46 11.73 -24.40
CA VAL A 4 -16.80 11.83 -23.80
C VAL A 4 -16.72 11.70 -22.28
N LEU A 5 -15.87 10.80 -21.77
CA LEU A 5 -15.64 10.63 -20.32
C LEU A 5 -15.03 11.88 -19.66
N SER A 6 -14.29 12.70 -20.40
CA SER A 6 -13.82 14.00 -19.89
C SER A 6 -14.88 15.10 -19.87
N ASP A 7 -15.90 14.99 -20.73
CA ASP A 7 -16.91 16.04 -20.90
C ASP A 7 -18.20 15.81 -20.09
N ARG A 8 -18.63 14.56 -19.94
CA ARG A 8 -19.87 14.18 -19.26
C ARG A 8 -19.75 12.81 -18.58
N ILE A 9 -20.62 12.54 -17.62
CA ILE A 9 -20.73 11.21 -17.02
C ILE A 9 -21.27 10.23 -18.06
N VAL A 10 -20.62 9.08 -18.16
CA VAL A 10 -21.03 7.98 -19.03
C VAL A 10 -21.79 6.95 -18.20
N VAL A 11 -23.00 6.62 -18.62
CA VAL A 11 -23.84 5.61 -17.96
C VAL A 11 -23.79 4.30 -18.74
N ALA A 12 -23.19 3.26 -18.16
CA ALA A 12 -23.25 1.89 -18.65
C ALA A 12 -24.59 1.22 -18.28
N ASP A 13 -24.82 0.04 -18.84
CA ASP A 13 -26.02 -0.76 -18.61
C ASP A 13 -26.01 -1.48 -17.24
N GLY A 14 -26.97 -2.39 -17.08
CA GLY A 14 -27.15 -3.22 -15.90
C GLY A 14 -26.91 -4.71 -16.19
N ALA A 15 -27.46 -5.59 -15.36
CA ALA A 15 -27.23 -7.04 -15.50
C ALA A 15 -27.76 -7.63 -16.83
N MET A 16 -26.88 -8.33 -17.56
CA MET A 16 -27.25 -9.20 -18.68
C MET A 16 -27.90 -10.50 -18.18
N ALA A 17 -27.23 -11.22 -17.28
CA ALA A 17 -27.65 -12.56 -16.85
C ALA A 17 -29.06 -12.58 -16.24
N THR A 18 -29.41 -11.59 -15.41
CA THR A 18 -30.75 -11.49 -14.79
C THR A 18 -31.85 -11.24 -15.83
N MET A 19 -31.55 -10.51 -16.90
CA MET A 19 -32.48 -10.29 -18.02
C MET A 19 -32.68 -11.56 -18.85
N LEU A 20 -31.62 -12.37 -19.04
CA LEU A 20 -31.71 -13.66 -19.74
C LEU A 20 -32.50 -14.69 -18.93
N GLN A 21 -32.36 -14.71 -17.61
CA GLN A 21 -33.15 -15.57 -16.73
C GLN A 21 -34.66 -15.29 -16.83
N ALA A 22 -35.05 -14.06 -17.19
CA ALA A 22 -36.45 -13.68 -17.42
C ALA A 22 -36.97 -13.98 -18.84
N ALA A 23 -36.13 -14.51 -19.74
CA ALA A 23 -36.44 -14.62 -21.17
C ALA A 23 -37.06 -15.95 -21.63
N ASP A 24 -37.69 -16.73 -20.73
CA ASP A 24 -38.34 -18.03 -21.03
C ASP A 24 -37.50 -18.97 -21.94
N LEU A 25 -36.18 -19.00 -21.73
CA LEU A 25 -35.24 -19.81 -22.52
C LEU A 25 -35.29 -21.29 -22.12
N THR A 26 -35.13 -22.17 -23.10
CA THR A 26 -35.10 -23.63 -22.93
C THR A 26 -33.70 -24.19 -23.16
N LEU A 27 -33.44 -25.42 -22.73
CA LEU A 27 -32.12 -26.07 -22.92
C LEU A 27 -31.71 -26.17 -24.41
N ASP A 28 -32.68 -26.32 -25.32
CA ASP A 28 -32.44 -26.37 -26.76
C ASP A 28 -31.88 -25.04 -27.28
N ASP A 29 -32.32 -23.90 -26.71
CA ASP A 29 -31.77 -22.58 -27.04
C ASP A 29 -30.28 -22.48 -26.67
N PHE A 30 -29.80 -23.27 -25.70
CA PHE A 30 -28.39 -23.31 -25.29
C PHE A 30 -27.55 -24.34 -26.07
N GLU A 31 -28.06 -24.99 -27.11
CA GLU A 31 -27.42 -26.15 -27.78
C GLU A 31 -27.05 -27.29 -26.80
N GLY A 32 -27.78 -27.42 -25.68
CA GLY A 32 -27.46 -28.37 -24.63
C GLY A 32 -26.37 -27.92 -23.64
N HIS A 33 -25.80 -26.73 -23.82
CA HIS A 33 -24.81 -26.13 -22.91
C HIS A 33 -25.51 -25.30 -21.82
N GLU A 34 -26.25 -25.97 -20.93
CA GLU A 34 -27.04 -25.32 -19.87
C GLU A 34 -26.20 -24.29 -19.09
N GLY A 35 -26.68 -23.04 -19.04
CA GLY A 35 -26.02 -21.94 -18.33
C GLY A 35 -24.89 -21.24 -19.08
N CYS A 36 -24.50 -21.68 -20.28
CA CYS A 36 -23.53 -20.97 -21.12
C CYS A 36 -24.20 -19.82 -21.87
N ASN A 37 -24.34 -18.66 -21.21
CA ASN A 37 -25.01 -17.50 -21.80
C ASN A 37 -24.36 -17.03 -23.11
N GLU A 38 -23.06 -17.24 -23.29
CA GLU A 38 -22.33 -16.84 -24.49
C GLU A 38 -22.82 -17.56 -25.76
N ILE A 39 -23.36 -18.79 -25.63
CA ILE A 39 -23.88 -19.54 -26.78
C ILE A 39 -25.09 -18.84 -27.41
N LEU A 40 -25.85 -18.10 -26.61
CA LEU A 40 -27.03 -17.36 -27.03
C LEU A 40 -26.70 -16.24 -28.02
N ASN A 41 -25.43 -15.81 -28.08
CA ASN A 41 -24.97 -14.90 -29.14
C ASN A 41 -25.18 -15.50 -30.53
N VAL A 42 -25.12 -16.83 -30.67
CA VAL A 42 -25.31 -17.52 -31.94
C VAL A 42 -26.73 -18.05 -32.09
N THR A 43 -27.29 -18.65 -31.04
CA THR A 43 -28.58 -19.35 -31.11
C THR A 43 -29.78 -18.44 -30.94
N ARG A 44 -29.70 -17.45 -30.05
CA ARG A 44 -30.78 -16.50 -29.72
C ARG A 44 -30.31 -15.04 -29.75
N PRO A 45 -29.73 -14.57 -30.88
CA PRO A 45 -29.26 -13.20 -31.02
C PRO A 45 -30.39 -12.17 -30.90
N ASP A 46 -31.64 -12.57 -31.15
CA ASP A 46 -32.85 -11.77 -30.95
C ASP A 46 -33.03 -11.38 -29.48
N VAL A 47 -32.80 -12.31 -28.55
CA VAL A 47 -32.92 -12.08 -27.11
C VAL A 47 -31.82 -11.15 -26.62
N ILE A 48 -30.57 -11.43 -27.01
CA ILE A 48 -29.42 -10.60 -26.63
C ILE A 48 -29.60 -9.15 -27.13
N HIS A 49 -30.01 -8.98 -28.39
CA HIS A 49 -30.32 -7.67 -28.96
C HIS A 49 -31.44 -6.97 -28.18
N GLY A 50 -32.50 -7.70 -27.80
CA GLY A 50 -33.60 -7.15 -27.00
C GLY A 50 -33.16 -6.63 -25.63
N VAL A 51 -32.20 -7.29 -24.97
CA VAL A 51 -31.64 -6.81 -23.69
C VAL A 51 -30.85 -5.50 -23.89
N HIS A 52 -29.98 -5.43 -24.91
CA HIS A 52 -29.26 -4.18 -25.20
C HIS A 52 -30.23 -3.04 -25.54
N ASP A 53 -31.25 -3.32 -26.36
CA ASP A 53 -32.28 -2.35 -26.74
C ASP A 53 -33.00 -1.78 -25.50
N ALA A 54 -33.33 -2.64 -24.53
CA ALA A 54 -33.98 -2.23 -23.29
C ALA A 54 -33.12 -1.27 -22.45
N TYR A 55 -31.81 -1.52 -22.33
CA TYR A 55 -30.91 -0.62 -21.59
C TYR A 55 -30.62 0.68 -22.34
N LEU A 56 -30.45 0.62 -23.66
CA LEU A 56 -30.28 1.81 -24.49
C LEU A 56 -31.52 2.72 -24.47
N ALA A 57 -32.73 2.11 -24.51
CA ALA A 57 -34.00 2.79 -24.36
C ALA A 57 -34.16 3.42 -22.96
N ALA A 58 -33.65 2.76 -21.91
CA ALA A 58 -33.59 3.32 -20.57
C ALA A 58 -32.63 4.50 -20.43
N GLY A 59 -31.77 4.74 -21.42
CA GLY A 59 -30.89 5.91 -21.47
C GLY A 59 -29.42 5.61 -21.19
N ALA A 60 -29.01 4.34 -21.18
CA ALA A 60 -27.60 3.96 -21.16
C ALA A 60 -26.83 4.60 -22.34
N ASP A 61 -25.61 5.05 -22.08
CA ASP A 61 -24.64 5.50 -23.08
C ASP A 61 -23.76 4.36 -23.57
N CYS A 62 -23.59 3.31 -22.77
CA CYS A 62 -22.82 2.12 -23.11
C CYS A 62 -23.57 0.84 -22.78
N VAL A 63 -23.32 -0.23 -23.54
CA VAL A 63 -23.77 -1.59 -23.23
C VAL A 63 -22.60 -2.56 -23.18
N GLU A 64 -22.60 -3.45 -22.20
CA GLU A 64 -21.64 -4.55 -22.09
C GLU A 64 -22.04 -5.70 -23.02
N THR A 65 -21.06 -6.30 -23.71
CA THR A 65 -21.31 -7.46 -24.56
C THR A 65 -21.65 -8.70 -23.74
N ASN A 66 -22.50 -9.59 -24.25
CA ASN A 66 -22.79 -10.88 -23.61
C ASN A 66 -21.61 -11.88 -23.79
N THR A 67 -20.47 -11.56 -23.19
CA THR A 67 -19.19 -12.28 -23.39
C THR A 67 -18.39 -12.47 -22.10
N PHE A 68 -19.00 -12.24 -20.94
CA PHE A 68 -18.38 -12.40 -19.62
C PHE A 68 -17.70 -13.77 -19.46
N GLY A 69 -18.40 -14.84 -19.86
CA GLY A 69 -17.93 -16.21 -19.82
C GLY A 69 -17.15 -16.69 -21.04
N ALA A 70 -16.83 -15.82 -22.00
CA ALA A 70 -16.05 -16.17 -23.19
C ALA A 70 -14.56 -16.31 -22.87
N ASN A 71 -14.23 -17.20 -21.93
CA ASN A 71 -12.88 -17.43 -21.42
C ASN A 71 -12.57 -18.92 -21.36
N LEU A 72 -11.29 -19.25 -21.15
CA LEU A 72 -10.80 -20.62 -21.15
C LEU A 72 -11.53 -21.51 -20.15
N ALA A 73 -11.69 -21.03 -18.91
CA ALA A 73 -12.19 -21.83 -17.82
C ALA A 73 -13.65 -22.21 -18.02
N ASN A 74 -14.49 -21.22 -18.34
CA ASN A 74 -15.93 -21.41 -18.47
C ASN A 74 -16.27 -22.24 -19.72
N LEU A 75 -15.70 -21.91 -20.88
CA LEU A 75 -16.01 -22.64 -22.12
C LEU A 75 -15.39 -24.05 -22.16
N ALA A 76 -14.37 -24.33 -21.34
CA ALA A 76 -13.85 -25.69 -21.18
C ALA A 76 -14.79 -26.62 -20.41
N GLU A 77 -15.70 -26.11 -19.57
CA GLU A 77 -16.73 -26.95 -18.90
C GLU A 77 -17.71 -27.56 -19.90
N TYR A 78 -17.77 -27.01 -21.11
CA TYR A 78 -18.64 -27.41 -22.20
C TYR A 78 -17.87 -27.97 -23.42
N ASP A 79 -16.54 -28.14 -23.32
CA ASP A 79 -15.64 -28.56 -24.41
C ASP A 79 -15.68 -27.67 -25.67
N ILE A 80 -15.98 -26.38 -25.52
CA ILE A 80 -16.07 -25.39 -26.61
C ILE A 80 -15.10 -24.22 -26.47
N GLN A 81 -14.01 -24.38 -25.73
CA GLN A 81 -12.96 -23.35 -25.56
C GLN A 81 -12.34 -22.88 -26.89
N HIS A 82 -12.41 -23.69 -27.95
CA HIS A 82 -11.98 -23.29 -29.30
C HIS A 82 -12.91 -22.24 -29.95
N ARG A 83 -14.09 -21.97 -29.36
CA ARG A 83 -15.08 -20.98 -29.85
C ARG A 83 -14.95 -19.61 -29.18
N ILE A 84 -13.99 -19.38 -28.28
CA ILE A 84 -13.80 -18.09 -27.57
C ILE A 84 -13.91 -16.90 -28.53
N ARG A 85 -13.03 -16.84 -29.54
CA ARG A 85 -12.99 -15.72 -30.50
C ARG A 85 -14.31 -15.54 -31.26
N GLN A 86 -14.92 -16.65 -31.69
CA GLN A 86 -16.20 -16.62 -32.43
C GLN A 86 -17.33 -16.04 -31.59
N LEU A 87 -17.48 -16.52 -30.34
CA LEU A 87 -18.56 -16.09 -29.45
C LEU A 87 -18.36 -14.63 -29.04
N SER A 88 -17.13 -14.21 -28.77
CA SER A 88 -16.76 -12.82 -28.49
C SER A 88 -17.09 -11.88 -29.65
N GLU A 89 -16.69 -12.23 -30.88
CA GLU A 89 -16.96 -11.45 -32.08
C GLU A 89 -18.47 -11.34 -32.37
N THR A 90 -19.20 -12.43 -32.16
CA THR A 90 -20.65 -12.46 -32.40
C THR A 90 -21.39 -11.61 -31.36
N GLY A 91 -21.06 -11.73 -30.07
CA GLY A 91 -21.63 -10.91 -29.01
C GLY A 91 -21.37 -9.42 -29.23
N ALA A 92 -20.13 -9.04 -29.57
CA ALA A 92 -19.77 -7.66 -29.88
C ALA A 92 -20.53 -7.10 -31.10
N ARG A 93 -20.75 -7.89 -32.15
CA ARG A 93 -21.55 -7.45 -33.31
C ARG A 93 -23.01 -7.18 -32.97
N ILE A 94 -23.61 -7.96 -32.06
CA ILE A 94 -25.00 -7.75 -31.64
C ILE A 94 -25.10 -6.43 -30.87
N ALA A 95 -24.22 -6.22 -29.90
CA ALA A 95 -24.14 -4.98 -29.13
C ALA A 95 -23.87 -3.76 -30.03
N ARG A 96 -22.96 -3.88 -31.01
CA ARG A 96 -22.65 -2.81 -31.98
C ARG A 96 -23.86 -2.40 -32.80
N ARG A 97 -24.63 -3.37 -33.32
CA ARG A 97 -25.86 -3.08 -34.08
C ARG A 97 -26.89 -2.34 -33.22
N ALA A 98 -27.09 -2.79 -31.98
CA ALA A 98 -28.01 -2.12 -31.05
C ALA A 98 -27.53 -0.69 -30.75
N ALA A 99 -26.25 -0.53 -30.40
CA ALA A 99 -25.65 0.77 -30.12
C ALA A 99 -25.76 1.72 -31.32
N ASP A 100 -25.46 1.27 -32.55
CA ASP A 100 -25.59 2.07 -33.77
C ASP A 100 -27.02 2.53 -34.04
N ALA A 101 -28.01 1.69 -33.77
CA ALA A 101 -29.43 2.03 -33.95
C ALA A 101 -29.89 3.17 -33.01
N TRP A 102 -29.29 3.26 -31.82
CA TRP A 102 -29.58 4.29 -30.82
C TRP A 102 -28.60 5.48 -30.83
N SER A 103 -27.53 5.39 -31.63
CA SER A 103 -26.47 6.39 -31.69
C SER A 103 -26.94 7.62 -32.47
N THR A 104 -26.63 8.80 -31.94
CA THR A 104 -26.85 10.09 -32.60
C THR A 104 -25.54 10.88 -32.65
N ALA A 105 -25.46 11.90 -33.49
CA ALA A 105 -24.26 12.73 -33.59
C ALA A 105 -23.94 13.44 -32.26
N GLU A 106 -24.97 13.87 -31.53
CA GLU A 106 -24.87 14.56 -30.25
C GLU A 106 -24.67 13.60 -29.07
N ARG A 107 -25.19 12.37 -29.18
CA ARG A 107 -25.13 11.37 -28.13
C ARG A 107 -24.75 10.00 -28.71
N PRO A 108 -23.44 9.76 -28.96
CA PRO A 108 -22.98 8.46 -29.43
C PRO A 108 -23.22 7.37 -28.38
N ARG A 109 -23.43 6.13 -28.84
CA ARG A 109 -23.53 4.93 -28.02
C ARG A 109 -22.31 4.04 -28.20
N PHE A 110 -21.82 3.49 -27.08
CA PHE A 110 -20.59 2.72 -27.06
C PHE A 110 -20.84 1.25 -26.66
N VAL A 111 -19.98 0.38 -27.15
CA VAL A 111 -19.94 -1.05 -26.80
C VAL A 111 -18.74 -1.32 -25.90
N LEU A 112 -18.99 -1.89 -24.73
CA LEU A 112 -17.96 -2.36 -23.82
C LEU A 112 -17.79 -3.87 -24.00
N GLY A 113 -16.64 -4.29 -24.51
CA GLY A 113 -16.31 -5.71 -24.66
C GLY A 113 -16.02 -6.34 -23.31
N ALA A 114 -16.99 -7.07 -22.73
CA ALA A 114 -16.90 -7.65 -21.41
C ALA A 114 -16.00 -8.89 -21.38
N ILE A 115 -15.03 -8.88 -20.45
CA ILE A 115 -14.05 -9.94 -20.21
C ILE A 115 -14.13 -10.31 -18.73
N GLY A 116 -14.80 -11.42 -18.42
CA GLY A 116 -14.89 -11.94 -17.06
C GLY A 116 -13.63 -12.73 -16.63
N PRO A 117 -13.49 -13.02 -15.31
CA PRO A 117 -12.26 -13.57 -14.75
C PRO A 117 -12.08 -15.08 -14.95
N GLY A 118 -13.15 -15.78 -15.34
CA GLY A 118 -13.22 -17.24 -15.31
C GLY A 118 -13.14 -17.82 -13.89
N THR A 119 -12.99 -19.14 -13.78
CA THR A 119 -12.94 -19.86 -12.48
C THR A 119 -11.54 -20.31 -12.05
N LYS A 120 -10.49 -20.05 -12.85
CA LYS A 120 -9.12 -20.46 -12.57
C LYS A 120 -8.31 -19.29 -12.01
N LEU A 121 -7.72 -19.50 -10.84
CA LEU A 121 -6.89 -18.53 -10.12
C LEU A 121 -5.40 -18.89 -10.35
N PRO A 122 -4.69 -18.24 -11.28
CA PRO A 122 -3.29 -18.55 -11.58
C PRO A 122 -2.37 -18.33 -10.37
N THR A 123 -2.67 -17.41 -9.46
CA THR A 123 -1.88 -17.22 -8.23
C THR A 123 -1.87 -18.47 -7.34
N LEU A 124 -2.94 -19.28 -7.39
CA LEU A 124 -3.04 -20.55 -6.67
C LEU A 124 -2.57 -21.75 -7.52
N GLY A 125 -2.08 -21.51 -8.74
CA GLY A 125 -1.62 -22.56 -9.65
C GLY A 125 -2.74 -23.36 -10.33
N HIS A 126 -3.98 -22.87 -10.35
CA HIS A 126 -5.10 -23.57 -10.99
C HIS A 126 -4.97 -23.68 -12.52
N ALA A 127 -4.28 -22.73 -13.13
CA ALA A 127 -3.93 -22.70 -14.55
C ALA A 127 -2.65 -21.88 -14.76
N ALA A 128 -1.91 -22.16 -15.83
CA ALA A 128 -0.71 -21.38 -16.16
C ALA A 128 -1.09 -19.99 -16.68
N TYR A 129 -0.33 -18.97 -16.25
CA TYR A 129 -0.51 -17.58 -16.67
C TYR A 129 -0.56 -17.44 -18.19
N ALA A 130 0.42 -17.99 -18.90
CA ALA A 130 0.50 -17.91 -20.36
C ALA A 130 -0.75 -18.49 -21.05
N THR A 131 -1.29 -19.61 -20.55
CA THR A 131 -2.49 -20.23 -21.12
C THR A 131 -3.72 -19.33 -20.93
N LEU A 132 -3.86 -18.67 -19.77
CA LEU A 132 -4.93 -17.71 -19.54
C LEU A 132 -4.76 -16.45 -20.41
N ARG A 133 -3.55 -15.90 -20.47
CA ARG A 133 -3.21 -14.73 -21.31
C ARG A 133 -3.58 -14.96 -22.76
N ASP A 134 -3.20 -16.11 -23.32
CA ASP A 134 -3.45 -16.42 -24.73
C ASP A 134 -4.95 -16.61 -25.00
N ALA A 135 -5.70 -17.19 -24.05
CA ALA A 135 -7.15 -17.27 -24.15
C ALA A 135 -7.84 -15.88 -24.06
N TYR A 136 -7.35 -14.99 -23.20
CA TYR A 136 -7.82 -13.61 -23.15
C TYR A 136 -7.48 -12.82 -24.41
N GLN A 137 -6.34 -13.11 -25.05
CA GLN A 137 -6.01 -12.56 -26.37
C GLN A 137 -7.06 -12.95 -27.41
N GLU A 138 -7.45 -14.23 -27.50
CA GLU A 138 -8.49 -14.67 -28.43
C GLU A 138 -9.85 -14.00 -28.16
N ASN A 139 -10.22 -13.84 -26.87
CA ASN A 139 -11.44 -13.13 -26.50
C ASN A 139 -11.38 -11.66 -26.97
N ALA A 140 -10.34 -10.93 -26.56
CA ALA A 140 -10.16 -9.53 -26.91
C ALA A 140 -10.08 -9.32 -28.44
N ALA A 141 -9.40 -10.20 -29.18
CA ALA A 141 -9.32 -10.13 -30.63
C ALA A 141 -10.71 -10.29 -31.28
N GLY A 142 -11.55 -11.19 -30.75
CA GLY A 142 -12.95 -11.33 -31.16
C GLY A 142 -13.77 -10.08 -30.87
N LEU A 143 -13.67 -9.53 -29.65
CA LEU A 143 -14.39 -8.31 -29.25
C LEU A 143 -14.04 -7.11 -30.15
N LEU A 144 -12.76 -6.90 -30.42
CA LEU A 144 -12.27 -5.85 -31.33
C LEU A 144 -12.78 -6.07 -32.77
N ALA A 145 -12.70 -7.30 -33.28
CA ALA A 145 -13.22 -7.64 -34.61
C ALA A 145 -14.76 -7.46 -34.72
N GLY A 146 -15.48 -7.59 -33.59
CA GLY A 146 -16.92 -7.38 -33.52
C GLY A 146 -17.34 -5.92 -33.36
N GLY A 147 -16.41 -5.00 -33.13
CA GLY A 147 -16.65 -3.56 -33.05
C GLY A 147 -16.86 -3.01 -31.63
N ALA A 148 -16.23 -3.62 -30.62
CA ALA A 148 -16.18 -3.04 -29.28
C ALA A 148 -15.40 -1.70 -29.26
N ASP A 149 -15.93 -0.69 -28.57
CA ASP A 149 -15.29 0.64 -28.45
C ASP A 149 -14.28 0.71 -27.31
N ALA A 150 -14.45 -0.15 -26.29
CA ALA A 150 -13.55 -0.35 -25.17
C ALA A 150 -13.61 -1.81 -24.73
N LEU A 151 -12.58 -2.28 -24.01
CA LEU A 151 -12.60 -3.59 -23.36
C LEU A 151 -12.70 -3.38 -21.85
N ILE A 152 -13.63 -4.10 -21.22
CA ILE A 152 -13.84 -4.05 -19.78
C ILE A 152 -13.49 -5.41 -19.18
N ILE A 153 -12.37 -5.44 -18.45
CA ILE A 153 -11.90 -6.59 -17.68
C ILE A 153 -12.54 -6.46 -16.30
N GLU A 154 -13.55 -7.26 -16.02
CA GLU A 154 -14.46 -7.02 -14.90
C GLU A 154 -14.58 -8.18 -13.92
N THR A 155 -15.15 -7.91 -12.74
CA THR A 155 -15.38 -8.86 -11.64
C THR A 155 -14.09 -9.58 -11.22
N CYS A 156 -12.94 -8.93 -11.34
CA CYS A 156 -11.67 -9.61 -11.14
C CYS A 156 -11.36 -9.89 -9.67
N GLN A 157 -10.91 -11.12 -9.38
CA GLN A 157 -10.67 -11.64 -8.02
C GLN A 157 -9.20 -11.99 -7.73
N ASP A 158 -8.37 -12.13 -8.77
CA ASP A 158 -6.94 -12.46 -8.69
C ASP A 158 -6.13 -11.51 -9.58
N LEU A 159 -5.21 -10.74 -8.99
CA LEU A 159 -4.38 -9.77 -9.71
C LEU A 159 -3.53 -10.39 -10.82
N LEU A 160 -3.07 -11.64 -10.66
CA LEU A 160 -2.29 -12.31 -11.70
C LEU A 160 -3.15 -12.68 -12.91
N GLN A 161 -4.43 -13.01 -12.69
CA GLN A 161 -5.40 -13.19 -13.77
C GLN A 161 -5.69 -11.86 -14.48
N VAL A 162 -5.86 -10.76 -13.74
CA VAL A 162 -6.07 -9.43 -14.37
C VAL A 162 -4.89 -9.05 -15.25
N LYS A 163 -3.66 -9.24 -14.77
CA LYS A 163 -2.45 -9.05 -15.57
C LYS A 163 -2.48 -9.87 -16.85
N ALA A 164 -2.90 -11.14 -16.78
CA ALA A 164 -3.01 -11.99 -17.97
C ALA A 164 -4.04 -11.43 -18.97
N ALA A 165 -5.18 -10.94 -18.48
CA ALA A 165 -6.23 -10.35 -19.32
C ALA A 165 -5.80 -9.01 -19.96
N VAL A 166 -5.13 -8.13 -19.21
CA VAL A 166 -4.60 -6.85 -19.72
C VAL A 166 -3.56 -7.10 -20.80
N VAL A 167 -2.59 -7.98 -20.53
CA VAL A 167 -1.54 -8.32 -21.50
C VAL A 167 -2.15 -9.01 -22.74
N GLY A 168 -3.06 -9.97 -22.55
CA GLY A 168 -3.77 -10.61 -23.66
C GLY A 168 -4.53 -9.61 -24.53
N SER A 169 -5.20 -8.64 -23.90
CA SER A 169 -5.91 -7.58 -24.61
C SER A 169 -4.97 -6.67 -25.41
N ARG A 170 -3.82 -6.28 -24.86
CA ARG A 170 -2.81 -5.49 -25.59
C ARG A 170 -2.20 -6.27 -26.77
N ARG A 171 -1.96 -7.57 -26.59
CA ARG A 171 -1.49 -8.43 -27.69
C ARG A 171 -2.54 -8.54 -28.80
N ALA A 172 -3.82 -8.65 -28.45
CA ALA A 172 -4.92 -8.61 -29.41
C ALA A 172 -5.01 -7.27 -30.17
N MET A 173 -4.80 -6.14 -29.48
CA MET A 173 -4.71 -4.82 -30.12
C MET A 173 -3.56 -4.75 -31.12
N ALA A 174 -2.39 -5.27 -30.75
CA ALA A 174 -1.23 -5.34 -31.64
C ALA A 174 -1.46 -6.27 -32.85
N GLU A 175 -2.09 -7.43 -32.64
CA GLU A 175 -2.46 -8.38 -33.72
C GLU A 175 -3.44 -7.75 -34.71
N THR A 176 -4.49 -7.09 -34.20
CA THR A 176 -5.59 -6.56 -35.01
C THR A 176 -5.30 -5.18 -35.60
N GLY A 177 -4.28 -4.48 -35.09
CA GLY A 177 -3.99 -3.08 -35.44
C GLY A 177 -5.04 -2.09 -34.91
N GLN A 178 -5.88 -2.50 -33.97
CA GLN A 178 -6.90 -1.66 -33.33
C GLN A 178 -6.45 -1.23 -31.93
N SER A 179 -6.84 -0.03 -31.51
CA SER A 179 -6.61 0.47 -30.16
C SER A 179 -7.96 0.74 -29.50
N ALA A 180 -8.15 0.24 -28.28
CA ALA A 180 -9.35 0.48 -27.50
C ALA A 180 -8.97 0.78 -26.03
N PRO A 181 -9.73 1.61 -25.31
CA PRO A 181 -9.50 1.82 -23.89
C PRO A 181 -9.65 0.52 -23.09
N LEU A 182 -8.78 0.32 -22.11
CA LEU A 182 -8.82 -0.79 -21.16
C LEU A 182 -9.38 -0.32 -19.82
N ILE A 183 -10.57 -0.83 -19.47
CA ILE A 183 -11.21 -0.60 -18.19
C ILE A 183 -10.95 -1.84 -17.32
N CYS A 184 -10.45 -1.66 -16.10
CA CYS A 184 -10.23 -2.77 -15.16
C CYS A 184 -11.06 -2.58 -13.90
N HIS A 185 -12.00 -3.49 -13.66
CA HIS A 185 -12.75 -3.56 -12.42
C HIS A 185 -12.28 -4.74 -11.57
N VAL A 186 -11.89 -4.43 -10.34
CA VAL A 186 -11.68 -5.44 -9.31
C VAL A 186 -12.96 -5.62 -8.51
N THR A 187 -13.22 -6.84 -8.03
CA THR A 187 -14.32 -7.09 -7.10
C THR A 187 -13.78 -7.18 -5.69
N VAL A 188 -14.41 -6.46 -4.77
CA VAL A 188 -14.08 -6.47 -3.34
C VAL A 188 -15.23 -7.10 -2.58
N GLU A 189 -14.92 -8.07 -1.72
CA GLU A 189 -15.89 -8.76 -0.87
C GLU A 189 -16.28 -7.89 0.34
N THR A 190 -17.27 -8.35 1.10
CA THR A 190 -17.71 -7.69 2.34
C THR A 190 -16.59 -7.57 3.39
N THR A 191 -15.53 -8.39 3.27
CA THR A 191 -14.31 -8.32 4.08
C THR A 191 -13.44 -7.09 3.78
N GLY A 192 -13.71 -6.36 2.69
CA GLY A 192 -12.94 -5.18 2.27
C GLY A 192 -11.68 -5.50 1.44
N THR A 193 -11.52 -6.75 1.00
CA THR A 193 -10.45 -7.19 0.09
C THR A 193 -10.99 -8.01 -1.08
N MET A 194 -10.19 -8.18 -2.13
CA MET A 194 -10.44 -9.19 -3.17
C MET A 194 -10.36 -10.61 -2.58
N LEU A 195 -10.83 -11.63 -3.32
CA LEU A 195 -10.87 -13.03 -2.88
C LEU A 195 -9.54 -13.55 -2.31
N LEU A 196 -8.41 -13.17 -2.93
CA LEU A 196 -7.07 -13.59 -2.49
C LEU A 196 -6.46 -12.69 -1.41
N GLY A 197 -7.22 -11.74 -0.85
CA GLY A 197 -6.79 -10.84 0.21
C GLY A 197 -6.13 -9.55 -0.27
N SER A 198 -6.23 -9.21 -1.56
CA SER A 198 -5.69 -7.95 -2.10
C SER A 198 -6.50 -6.77 -1.61
N GLU A 199 -5.84 -5.79 -1.00
CA GLU A 199 -6.45 -4.50 -0.74
C GLU A 199 -6.49 -3.63 -2.01
N ILE A 200 -7.34 -2.60 -2.00
CA ILE A 200 -7.52 -1.70 -3.16
C ILE A 200 -6.24 -0.95 -3.57
N GLY A 201 -5.36 -0.64 -2.61
CA GLY A 201 -4.05 -0.05 -2.86
C GLY A 201 -3.11 -1.00 -3.60
N ALA A 202 -3.08 -2.29 -3.22
CA ALA A 202 -2.30 -3.31 -3.91
C ALA A 202 -2.76 -3.48 -5.36
N ALA A 203 -4.08 -3.48 -5.58
CA ALA A 203 -4.68 -3.55 -6.91
C ALA A 203 -4.30 -2.34 -7.78
N LEU A 204 -4.44 -1.11 -7.26
CA LEU A 204 -4.04 0.10 -7.99
C LEU A 204 -2.55 0.05 -8.38
N THR A 205 -1.68 -0.27 -7.43
CA THR A 205 -0.23 -0.35 -7.67
C THR A 205 0.15 -1.45 -8.65
N ALA A 206 -0.57 -2.58 -8.67
CA ALA A 206 -0.33 -3.66 -9.62
C ALA A 206 -0.83 -3.36 -11.03
N LEU A 207 -1.95 -2.66 -11.17
CA LEU A 207 -2.68 -2.55 -12.44
C LEU A 207 -2.43 -1.23 -13.20
N GLU A 208 -2.32 -0.09 -12.51
CA GLU A 208 -2.07 1.22 -13.16
C GLU A 208 -0.81 1.19 -14.07
N PRO A 209 0.32 0.59 -13.66
CA PRO A 209 1.53 0.54 -14.49
C PRO A 209 1.43 -0.33 -15.74
N LEU A 210 0.39 -1.16 -15.87
CA LEU A 210 0.10 -1.90 -17.12
C LEU A 210 -0.52 -0.99 -18.20
N GLY A 211 -0.77 0.27 -17.85
CA GLY A 211 -1.32 1.32 -18.73
C GLY A 211 -2.82 1.18 -18.97
N ILE A 212 -3.57 0.68 -17.99
CA ILE A 212 -5.04 0.69 -18.03
C ILE A 212 -5.55 2.14 -18.16
N ASP A 213 -6.70 2.35 -18.79
CA ASP A 213 -7.26 3.67 -19.03
C ASP A 213 -8.26 4.07 -17.93
N LEU A 214 -8.93 3.11 -17.30
CA LEU A 214 -9.81 3.31 -16.16
C LEU A 214 -9.62 2.20 -15.12
N ILE A 215 -9.80 2.56 -13.85
CA ILE A 215 -9.87 1.59 -12.74
C ILE A 215 -11.20 1.74 -12.00
N GLY A 216 -11.77 0.62 -11.57
CA GLY A 216 -13.08 0.63 -10.93
C GLY A 216 -13.40 -0.59 -10.09
N LEU A 217 -14.65 -0.63 -9.66
CA LEU A 217 -15.23 -1.70 -8.85
C LEU A 217 -16.56 -2.12 -9.45
N ASN A 218 -16.80 -3.42 -9.52
CA ASN A 218 -18.11 -3.96 -9.81
C ASN A 218 -18.36 -5.27 -9.07
N CYS A 219 -19.64 -5.64 -9.00
CA CYS A 219 -20.12 -6.88 -8.41
C CYS A 219 -19.77 -7.06 -6.90
N ALA A 220 -20.06 -8.25 -6.37
CA ALA A 220 -19.99 -8.73 -4.98
C ALA A 220 -20.76 -7.93 -3.92
N THR A 221 -20.71 -6.60 -3.98
CA THR A 221 -21.23 -5.69 -2.96
C THR A 221 -22.09 -4.57 -3.57
N GLY A 222 -22.80 -3.85 -2.72
CA GLY A 222 -23.58 -2.68 -3.10
C GLY A 222 -22.76 -1.39 -2.99
N PRO A 223 -23.41 -0.23 -3.24
CA PRO A 223 -22.73 1.06 -3.12
C PRO A 223 -22.13 1.31 -1.72
N ALA A 224 -22.81 0.89 -0.65
CA ALA A 224 -22.36 1.16 0.72
C ALA A 224 -20.96 0.61 1.01
N GLU A 225 -20.68 -0.63 0.58
CA GLU A 225 -19.38 -1.26 0.82
C GLU A 225 -18.29 -0.72 -0.11
N MET A 226 -18.65 -0.24 -1.31
CA MET A 226 -17.70 0.28 -2.30
C MET A 226 -17.17 1.70 -1.98
N SER A 227 -17.90 2.49 -1.18
CA SER A 227 -17.61 3.91 -0.91
C SER A 227 -16.16 4.14 -0.46
N GLU A 228 -15.67 3.37 0.51
CA GLU A 228 -14.30 3.52 1.05
C GLU A 228 -13.23 3.23 -0.01
N HIS A 229 -13.45 2.22 -0.85
CA HIS A 229 -12.54 1.84 -1.91
C HIS A 229 -12.48 2.88 -3.02
N LEU A 230 -13.63 3.43 -3.41
CA LEU A 230 -13.72 4.55 -4.36
C LEU A 230 -13.06 5.81 -3.81
N ARG A 231 -13.24 6.13 -2.51
CA ARG A 231 -12.56 7.24 -1.87
C ARG A 231 -11.04 7.10 -1.99
N TYR A 232 -10.49 5.93 -1.69
CA TYR A 232 -9.06 5.67 -1.85
C TYR A 232 -8.61 5.85 -3.31
N LEU A 233 -9.32 5.23 -4.27
CA LEU A 233 -8.99 5.38 -5.69
C LEU A 233 -9.08 6.85 -6.16
N SER A 234 -10.05 7.62 -5.66
CA SER A 234 -10.22 9.03 -6.04
C SER A 234 -9.03 9.89 -5.66
N GLN A 235 -8.38 9.56 -4.54
CA GLN A 235 -7.23 10.25 -3.99
C GLN A 235 -5.90 9.81 -4.59
N HIS A 236 -5.81 8.59 -5.15
CA HIS A 236 -4.52 8.00 -5.54
C HIS A 236 -4.41 7.61 -7.01
N ALA A 237 -5.50 7.24 -7.69
CA ALA A 237 -5.46 6.79 -9.07
C ALA A 237 -5.35 7.98 -10.04
N ARG A 238 -4.36 7.92 -10.95
CA ARG A 238 -4.16 8.96 -11.98
C ARG A 238 -5.17 8.81 -13.12
N VAL A 239 -5.63 7.59 -13.35
CA VAL A 239 -6.63 7.24 -14.37
C VAL A 239 -8.05 7.54 -13.87
N PRO A 240 -9.02 7.87 -14.75
CA PRO A 240 -10.42 8.02 -14.37
C PRO A 240 -11.00 6.80 -13.65
N LEU A 241 -12.05 7.06 -12.87
CA LEU A 241 -12.72 6.04 -12.07
C LEU A 241 -14.02 5.57 -12.71
N SER A 242 -14.35 4.31 -12.45
CA SER A 242 -15.61 3.69 -12.85
C SER A 242 -16.22 2.84 -11.73
N VAL A 243 -17.54 2.72 -11.67
CA VAL A 243 -18.22 1.85 -10.68
C VAL A 243 -19.53 1.27 -11.21
N MET A 244 -19.75 -0.02 -10.98
CA MET A 244 -20.97 -0.75 -11.36
C MET A 244 -21.41 -1.68 -10.22
N PRO A 245 -22.03 -1.15 -9.15
CA PRO A 245 -22.40 -1.93 -7.97
C PRO A 245 -23.58 -2.87 -8.25
N ASN A 246 -23.73 -3.89 -7.39
CA ASN A 246 -24.98 -4.67 -7.37
C ASN A 246 -26.14 -3.81 -6.84
N ALA A 247 -27.38 -4.23 -7.11
CA ALA A 247 -28.58 -3.70 -6.46
C ALA A 247 -28.69 -4.17 -4.99
N GLY A 248 -27.64 -3.94 -4.21
CA GLY A 248 -27.49 -4.41 -2.83
C GLY A 248 -26.93 -5.83 -2.74
N LEU A 249 -26.81 -6.34 -1.51
CA LEU A 249 -26.39 -7.72 -1.28
C LEU A 249 -27.53 -8.69 -1.63
N PRO A 250 -27.23 -9.84 -2.28
CA PRO A 250 -28.27 -10.81 -2.65
C PRO A 250 -28.90 -11.43 -1.40
N GLN A 251 -30.23 -11.51 -1.41
CA GLN A 251 -31.03 -12.19 -0.38
C GLN A 251 -31.65 -13.44 -0.97
N LEU A 252 -31.35 -14.61 -0.40
CA LEU A 252 -31.99 -15.86 -0.82
C LEU A 252 -33.43 -15.92 -0.30
N THR A 253 -34.38 -16.01 -1.22
CA THR A 253 -35.81 -16.19 -0.96
C THR A 253 -36.28 -17.54 -1.50
N ALA A 254 -37.54 -17.91 -1.23
CA ALA A 254 -38.13 -19.13 -1.78
C ALA A 254 -38.18 -19.15 -3.32
N ASP A 255 -38.20 -17.96 -3.93
CA ASP A 255 -38.28 -17.76 -5.38
C ASP A 255 -36.91 -17.47 -6.03
N GLY A 256 -35.81 -17.64 -5.27
CA GLY A 256 -34.44 -17.39 -5.72
C GLY A 256 -33.78 -16.17 -5.07
N ALA A 257 -32.65 -15.74 -5.63
CA ALA A 257 -31.91 -14.59 -5.13
C ALA A 257 -32.58 -13.26 -5.53
N VAL A 258 -32.92 -12.43 -4.55
CA VAL A 258 -33.50 -11.09 -4.73
C VAL A 258 -32.50 -10.04 -4.31
N TYR A 259 -32.44 -8.94 -5.07
CA TYR A 259 -31.59 -7.79 -4.80
C TYR A 259 -32.45 -6.63 -4.28
N PRO A 260 -32.25 -6.16 -3.03
CA PRO A 260 -33.21 -5.30 -2.36
C PRO A 260 -33.08 -3.80 -2.68
N LEU A 261 -31.94 -3.35 -3.22
CA LEU A 261 -31.71 -1.92 -3.49
C LEU A 261 -32.63 -1.45 -4.61
N THR A 262 -33.32 -0.33 -4.38
CA THR A 262 -34.27 0.23 -5.33
C THR A 262 -33.58 1.08 -6.42
N PRO A 263 -34.26 1.34 -7.56
CA PRO A 263 -33.79 2.27 -8.59
C PRO A 263 -33.38 3.65 -8.09
N VAL A 264 -34.14 4.20 -7.14
CA VAL A 264 -33.87 5.53 -6.56
C VAL A 264 -32.63 5.49 -5.69
N GLU A 265 -32.50 4.49 -4.82
CA GLU A 265 -31.34 4.34 -3.93
C GLU A 265 -30.04 4.14 -4.71
N LEU A 266 -30.08 3.37 -5.82
CA LEU A 266 -28.91 3.24 -6.70
C LEU A 266 -28.54 4.59 -7.33
N ALA A 267 -29.51 5.33 -7.87
CA ALA A 267 -29.28 6.63 -8.48
C ALA A 267 -28.70 7.64 -7.49
N ASP A 268 -29.24 7.70 -6.27
CA ASP A 268 -28.74 8.58 -5.21
C ASP A 268 -27.30 8.24 -4.83
N ALA A 269 -26.95 6.95 -4.75
CA ALA A 269 -25.59 6.53 -4.44
C ALA A 269 -24.58 6.86 -5.56
N LEU A 270 -24.95 6.64 -6.82
CA LEU A 270 -24.08 6.93 -7.97
C LEU A 270 -23.91 8.45 -8.19
N GLU A 271 -24.96 9.24 -7.97
CA GLU A 271 -24.87 10.71 -7.95
C GLU A 271 -23.86 11.19 -6.90
N ARG A 272 -23.89 10.60 -5.70
CA ARG A 272 -22.92 10.91 -4.64
C ARG A 272 -21.50 10.55 -5.07
N PHE A 273 -21.26 9.38 -5.65
CA PHE A 273 -19.92 8.99 -6.11
C PHE A 273 -19.38 9.87 -7.23
N VAL A 274 -20.24 10.32 -8.13
CA VAL A 274 -19.87 11.30 -9.16
C VAL A 274 -19.46 12.63 -8.50
N ALA A 275 -20.27 13.13 -7.57
CA ALA A 275 -20.05 14.43 -6.93
C ALA A 275 -18.83 14.46 -6.00
N GLU A 276 -18.62 13.40 -5.22
CA GLU A 276 -17.59 13.37 -4.16
C GLU A 276 -16.29 12.72 -4.61
N TYR A 277 -16.37 11.66 -5.42
CA TYR A 277 -15.21 10.87 -5.82
C TYR A 277 -14.80 11.09 -7.26
N GLY A 278 -15.54 11.90 -8.03
CA GLY A 278 -15.21 12.21 -9.43
C GLY A 278 -15.24 10.98 -10.34
N VAL A 279 -16.16 10.06 -10.09
CA VAL A 279 -16.39 8.90 -10.96
C VAL A 279 -16.90 9.35 -12.33
N ALA A 280 -16.31 8.83 -13.41
CA ALA A 280 -16.60 9.26 -14.78
C ALA A 280 -17.50 8.27 -15.54
N LEU A 281 -17.46 6.98 -15.18
CA LEU A 281 -18.33 5.94 -15.73
C LEU A 281 -19.07 5.25 -14.60
N VAL A 282 -20.40 5.21 -14.68
CA VAL A 282 -21.26 4.54 -13.70
C VAL A 282 -22.17 3.55 -14.39
N GLY A 283 -22.63 2.52 -13.70
CA GLY A 283 -23.60 1.56 -14.24
C GLY A 283 -24.13 0.65 -13.14
N GLY A 284 -24.62 -0.52 -13.52
CA GLY A 284 -25.13 -1.53 -12.60
C GLY A 284 -24.58 -2.91 -12.89
N CYS A 285 -24.47 -3.75 -11.85
CA CYS A 285 -24.14 -5.17 -11.99
C CYS A 285 -25.35 -6.02 -11.58
N CYS A 286 -25.16 -7.11 -10.83
CA CYS A 286 -26.22 -8.07 -10.50
C CYS A 286 -27.44 -7.40 -9.80
N GLY A 287 -28.64 -7.76 -10.26
CA GLY A 287 -29.90 -7.24 -9.74
C GLY A 287 -30.34 -5.89 -10.31
N THR A 288 -29.47 -5.19 -11.04
CA THR A 288 -29.86 -3.93 -11.70
C THR A 288 -30.66 -4.21 -12.97
N THR A 289 -31.65 -3.35 -13.24
CA THR A 289 -32.62 -3.50 -14.33
C THR A 289 -32.68 -2.23 -15.18
N PRO A 290 -33.37 -2.23 -16.34
CA PRO A 290 -33.55 -1.01 -17.12
C PRO A 290 -34.16 0.16 -16.32
N GLU A 291 -35.03 -0.13 -15.35
CA GLU A 291 -35.61 0.91 -14.48
C GLU A 291 -34.57 1.55 -13.55
N HIS A 292 -33.60 0.78 -13.06
CA HIS A 292 -32.45 1.31 -12.31
C HIS A 292 -31.63 2.26 -13.19
N ILE A 293 -31.27 1.79 -14.40
CA ILE A 293 -30.46 2.59 -15.33
C ILE A 293 -31.19 3.85 -15.79
N ARG A 294 -32.51 3.80 -15.97
CA ARG A 294 -33.33 4.98 -16.28
C ARG A 294 -33.21 6.06 -15.20
N MET A 295 -33.33 5.68 -13.93
CA MET A 295 -33.19 6.64 -12.82
C MET A 295 -31.79 7.22 -12.72
N VAL A 296 -30.76 6.41 -12.95
CA VAL A 296 -29.35 6.87 -12.99
C VAL A 296 -29.12 7.84 -14.14
N ALA A 297 -29.58 7.50 -15.34
CA ALA A 297 -29.42 8.33 -16.55
C ALA A 297 -30.17 9.67 -16.43
N GLU A 298 -31.38 9.67 -15.85
CA GLU A 298 -32.13 10.89 -15.57
C GLU A 298 -31.44 11.77 -14.53
N ARG A 299 -30.93 11.18 -13.44
CA ARG A 299 -30.29 11.93 -12.36
C ARG A 299 -28.98 12.57 -12.81
N LEU A 300 -28.18 11.87 -13.61
CA LEU A 300 -26.86 12.30 -14.05
C LEU A 300 -26.89 13.09 -15.37
N HIS A 301 -28.07 13.36 -15.93
CA HIS A 301 -28.19 14.12 -17.16
C HIS A 301 -27.62 15.53 -17.02
N GLY A 302 -26.67 15.88 -17.89
CA GLY A 302 -26.02 17.20 -17.89
C GLY A 302 -24.97 17.40 -16.79
N VAL A 303 -24.71 16.39 -15.95
CA VAL A 303 -23.65 16.43 -14.94
C VAL A 303 -22.29 16.27 -15.62
N ARG A 304 -21.34 17.13 -15.23
CA ARG A 304 -19.95 17.07 -15.69
C ARG A 304 -19.08 16.34 -14.66
N PRO A 305 -18.05 15.58 -15.08
CA PRO A 305 -17.10 14.97 -14.17
C PRO A 305 -16.40 16.02 -13.30
N VAL A 306 -16.24 15.71 -12.01
CA VAL A 306 -15.45 16.54 -11.10
C VAL A 306 -13.96 16.33 -11.40
N THR A 307 -13.20 17.44 -11.46
CA THR A 307 -11.74 17.36 -11.62
C THR A 307 -11.11 16.83 -10.33
N ARG A 308 -10.33 15.75 -10.45
CA ARG A 308 -9.60 15.15 -9.31
C ARG A 308 -8.15 15.59 -9.32
N GLU A 309 -7.55 15.70 -8.13
CA GLU A 309 -6.13 15.96 -7.93
C GLU A 309 -5.47 14.79 -7.19
N PRO A 310 -5.26 13.64 -7.86
CA PRO A 310 -4.75 12.45 -7.19
C PRO A 310 -3.28 12.64 -6.77
N ARG A 311 -2.99 12.23 -5.53
CA ARG A 311 -1.64 12.10 -4.98
C ARG A 311 -1.21 10.64 -5.08
N ALA A 312 -0.76 10.27 -6.27
CA ALA A 312 -0.25 8.93 -6.52
C ALA A 312 1.01 8.67 -5.69
N ASP A 313 1.00 7.56 -4.97
CA ASP A 313 2.09 7.11 -4.12
C ASP A 313 2.91 6.05 -4.88
N ALA A 314 4.14 6.39 -5.26
CA ALA A 314 4.98 5.50 -6.07
C ALA A 314 5.49 4.33 -5.22
N GLY A 315 5.32 3.11 -5.72
CA GLY A 315 5.74 1.92 -5.00
C GLY A 315 5.54 0.63 -5.78
N VAL A 316 5.62 -0.46 -5.04
CA VAL A 316 5.42 -1.85 -5.48
C VAL A 316 4.38 -2.53 -4.61
N SER A 317 3.94 -3.72 -4.99
CA SER A 317 2.95 -4.46 -4.21
C SER A 317 3.22 -5.96 -4.22
N SER A 318 2.89 -6.63 -3.13
CA SER A 318 2.58 -8.05 -3.19
C SER A 318 1.14 -8.22 -3.69
N ILE A 319 0.62 -9.44 -3.69
CA ILE A 319 -0.82 -9.63 -3.91
C ILE A 319 -1.65 -9.04 -2.75
N TYR A 320 -1.06 -8.72 -1.60
CA TYR A 320 -1.80 -8.33 -0.40
C TYR A 320 -1.85 -6.82 -0.17
N HIS A 321 -0.70 -6.14 -0.24
CA HIS A 321 -0.60 -4.72 0.12
C HIS A 321 0.39 -3.94 -0.73
N HIS A 322 0.18 -2.62 -0.78
CA HIS A 322 1.10 -1.64 -1.39
C HIS A 322 2.25 -1.31 -0.43
N VAL A 323 3.45 -1.15 -1.00
CA VAL A 323 4.67 -0.72 -0.31
C VAL A 323 5.25 0.48 -1.07
N PRO A 324 5.21 1.70 -0.49
CA PRO A 324 5.77 2.89 -1.12
C PRO A 324 7.30 2.80 -1.22
N PHE A 325 7.90 3.42 -2.25
CA PHE A 325 9.35 3.54 -2.33
C PHE A 325 9.88 4.51 -1.27
N ALA A 326 9.17 5.61 -1.03
CA ALA A 326 9.48 6.55 0.03
C ALA A 326 9.07 5.96 1.40
N GLN A 327 10.00 5.94 2.35
CA GLN A 327 9.79 5.45 3.70
C GLN A 327 9.93 6.62 4.68
N ASP A 328 9.00 6.76 5.63
CA ASP A 328 8.93 7.97 6.49
C ASP A 328 10.11 8.08 7.47
N ALA A 329 10.61 6.95 7.98
CA ALA A 329 11.61 6.92 9.07
C ALA A 329 12.94 6.23 8.67
N SER A 330 13.05 5.74 7.44
CA SER A 330 14.20 4.98 6.97
C SER A 330 14.24 4.98 5.43
N VAL A 331 15.01 4.06 4.84
CA VAL A 331 14.99 3.71 3.41
C VAL A 331 14.23 2.41 3.19
N LEU A 332 13.90 2.15 1.93
CA LEU A 332 13.31 0.90 1.50
C LEU A 332 14.32 -0.27 1.64
N MET A 333 14.25 -0.96 2.77
CA MET A 333 15.01 -2.20 3.02
C MET A 333 14.54 -3.37 2.15
N VAL A 334 15.46 -3.96 1.39
CA VAL A 334 15.26 -5.16 0.56
C VAL A 334 16.07 -6.31 1.17
N GLY A 335 15.41 -7.41 1.55
CA GLY A 335 16.04 -8.55 2.20
C GLY A 335 16.91 -9.36 1.24
N GLU A 336 18.22 -9.46 1.53
CA GLU A 336 19.24 -10.08 0.66
C GLU A 336 19.38 -11.62 0.78
N ARG A 337 18.71 -12.28 1.73
CA ARG A 337 19.02 -13.67 2.11
C ARG A 337 18.40 -14.73 1.19
N THR A 338 17.43 -14.35 0.37
CA THR A 338 16.77 -15.22 -0.62
C THR A 338 17.56 -15.24 -1.94
N ASN A 339 18.88 -15.39 -1.81
CA ASN A 339 19.84 -15.26 -2.90
C ASN A 339 20.78 -16.47 -2.93
N ALA A 340 20.77 -17.25 -4.01
CA ALA A 340 21.58 -18.45 -4.17
C ALA A 340 23.10 -18.16 -4.17
N ASN A 341 23.51 -16.96 -4.57
CA ASN A 341 24.91 -16.55 -4.57
C ASN A 341 25.33 -15.96 -3.22
N GLY A 342 24.48 -15.12 -2.62
CA GLY A 342 24.76 -14.39 -1.37
C GLY A 342 24.52 -15.17 -0.07
N SER A 343 23.65 -16.18 -0.08
CA SER A 343 23.20 -16.87 1.14
C SER A 343 23.45 -18.38 1.05
N LYS A 344 24.42 -18.86 1.84
CA LYS A 344 24.74 -20.31 1.91
C LYS A 344 23.52 -21.15 2.32
N ALA A 345 22.76 -20.71 3.32
CA ALA A 345 21.59 -21.43 3.82
C ALA A 345 20.49 -21.55 2.75
N PHE A 346 20.24 -20.46 2.00
CA PHE A 346 19.26 -20.47 0.92
C PHE A 346 19.73 -21.34 -0.24
N ARG A 347 21.00 -21.19 -0.64
CA ARG A 347 21.61 -22.02 -1.69
C ARG A 347 21.50 -23.51 -1.39
N GLU A 348 21.87 -23.93 -0.18
CA GLU A 348 21.83 -25.34 0.21
C GLU A 348 20.40 -25.89 0.20
N ALA A 349 19.43 -25.13 0.74
CA ALA A 349 18.02 -25.49 0.71
C ALA A 349 17.48 -25.60 -0.73
N MET A 350 17.74 -24.61 -1.57
CA MET A 350 17.32 -24.57 -2.97
C MET A 350 17.94 -25.72 -3.77
N LEU A 351 19.24 -25.99 -3.58
CA LEU A 351 19.94 -27.08 -4.25
C LEU A 351 19.36 -28.45 -3.87
N ALA A 352 19.00 -28.61 -2.60
CA ALA A 352 18.36 -29.83 -2.07
C ALA A 352 16.88 -29.98 -2.48
N GLY A 353 16.27 -28.93 -3.05
CA GLY A 353 14.82 -28.89 -3.32
C GLY A 353 13.97 -28.74 -2.05
N ASP A 354 14.55 -28.28 -0.95
CA ASP A 354 13.84 -27.96 0.28
C ASP A 354 13.21 -26.56 0.17
N TRP A 355 12.10 -26.50 -0.57
CA TRP A 355 11.35 -25.27 -0.80
C TRP A 355 10.74 -24.70 0.48
N GLN A 356 10.46 -25.55 1.47
CA GLN A 356 9.90 -25.10 2.74
C GLN A 356 10.93 -24.31 3.56
N ALA A 357 12.18 -24.78 3.59
CA ALA A 357 13.28 -24.01 4.18
C ALA A 357 13.51 -22.68 3.45
N CYS A 358 13.39 -22.65 2.12
CA CYS A 358 13.47 -21.41 1.34
C CYS A 358 12.37 -20.41 1.72
N VAL A 359 11.12 -20.87 1.89
CA VAL A 359 9.99 -20.06 2.34
C VAL A 359 10.19 -19.55 3.78
N GLU A 360 10.75 -20.35 4.68
CA GLU A 360 11.02 -19.90 6.05
C GLU A 360 12.11 -18.83 6.09
N ILE A 361 13.13 -18.92 5.23
CA ILE A 361 14.13 -17.86 5.06
C ILE A 361 13.44 -16.57 4.59
N ALA A 362 12.57 -16.63 3.59
CA ALA A 362 11.80 -15.47 3.12
C ALA A 362 10.96 -14.84 4.24
N ARG A 363 10.18 -15.65 4.97
CA ARG A 363 9.35 -15.18 6.10
C ARG A 363 10.16 -14.57 7.23
N SER A 364 11.35 -15.10 7.51
CA SER A 364 12.24 -14.56 8.53
C SER A 364 12.65 -13.12 8.21
N GLN A 365 12.89 -12.80 6.94
CA GLN A 365 13.31 -11.46 6.52
C GLN A 365 12.23 -10.39 6.71
N ALA A 366 10.95 -10.78 6.61
CA ALA A 366 9.84 -9.89 6.96
C ALA A 366 9.80 -9.57 8.45
N ARG A 367 10.03 -10.58 9.31
CA ARG A 367 10.15 -10.37 10.76
C ARG A 367 11.38 -9.53 11.12
N ASP A 368 12.46 -9.69 10.35
CA ASP A 368 13.69 -8.91 10.49
C ASP A 368 13.55 -7.47 9.96
N GLY A 369 12.37 -7.03 9.52
CA GLY A 369 12.09 -5.64 9.12
C GLY A 369 12.41 -5.28 7.67
N SER A 370 12.47 -6.27 6.77
CA SER A 370 12.55 -6.01 5.32
C SER A 370 11.20 -5.57 4.77
N HIS A 371 11.20 -4.67 3.78
CA HIS A 371 9.99 -4.25 3.07
C HIS A 371 9.77 -5.03 1.77
N LEU A 372 10.86 -5.43 1.10
CA LEU A 372 10.86 -6.29 -0.09
C LEU A 372 11.79 -7.50 0.14
N LEU A 373 11.67 -8.51 -0.70
CA LEU A 373 12.60 -9.64 -0.77
C LEU A 373 13.33 -9.65 -2.11
N ASP A 374 14.65 -9.71 -2.08
CA ASP A 374 15.48 -9.98 -3.26
C ASP A 374 15.49 -11.50 -3.52
N LEU A 375 14.97 -11.94 -4.65
CA LEU A 375 14.90 -13.35 -5.04
C LEU A 375 15.86 -13.62 -6.20
N CYS A 376 17.02 -14.19 -5.87
CA CYS A 376 18.00 -14.66 -6.86
C CYS A 376 18.13 -16.18 -6.82
N VAL A 377 17.79 -16.84 -7.92
CA VAL A 377 17.91 -18.30 -8.08
C VAL A 377 19.08 -18.71 -8.99
N ASP A 378 19.77 -17.73 -9.57
CA ASP A 378 20.83 -17.97 -10.55
C ASP A 378 21.98 -18.74 -9.91
N TYR A 379 22.19 -19.97 -10.37
CA TYR A 379 23.27 -20.84 -9.93
C TYR A 379 23.74 -21.76 -11.06
N VAL A 380 25.06 -21.86 -11.23
CA VAL A 380 25.68 -22.62 -12.31
C VAL A 380 25.24 -24.09 -12.26
N GLY A 381 24.75 -24.61 -13.40
CA GLY A 381 24.33 -26.00 -13.54
C GLY A 381 22.88 -26.29 -13.13
N ARG A 382 22.07 -25.26 -12.85
CA ARG A 382 20.63 -25.39 -12.62
C ARG A 382 19.80 -24.72 -13.71
N ASP A 383 18.53 -25.12 -13.79
CA ASP A 383 17.53 -24.44 -14.61
C ASP A 383 16.89 -23.30 -13.80
N GLY A 384 17.44 -22.09 -13.96
CA GLY A 384 16.94 -20.89 -13.27
C GLY A 384 15.48 -20.58 -13.58
N THR A 385 14.98 -20.93 -14.78
CA THR A 385 13.58 -20.69 -15.17
C THR A 385 12.64 -21.56 -14.32
N ARG A 386 13.00 -22.83 -14.11
CA ARG A 386 12.24 -23.75 -13.27
C ARG A 386 12.27 -23.31 -11.81
N ASP A 387 13.45 -22.99 -11.28
CA ASP A 387 13.60 -22.63 -9.86
C ASP A 387 12.92 -21.29 -9.55
N MET A 388 13.01 -20.31 -10.46
CA MET A 388 12.33 -19.03 -10.32
C MET A 388 10.82 -19.22 -10.29
N ARG A 389 10.26 -20.00 -11.22
CA ARG A 389 8.83 -20.30 -11.25
C ARG A 389 8.35 -20.92 -9.94
N GLU A 390 9.10 -21.89 -9.43
CA GLU A 390 8.77 -22.60 -8.18
C GLU A 390 8.81 -21.66 -6.96
N LEU A 391 9.89 -20.90 -6.80
CA LEU A 391 10.08 -20.03 -5.63
C LEU A 391 9.19 -18.78 -5.70
N ALA A 392 9.08 -18.13 -6.85
CA ALA A 392 8.19 -16.98 -7.03
C ALA A 392 6.72 -17.37 -6.79
N GLY A 393 6.27 -18.52 -7.31
CA GLY A 393 4.91 -19.02 -7.09
C GLY A 393 4.62 -19.32 -5.62
N ARG A 394 5.57 -19.90 -4.89
CA ARG A 394 5.44 -20.10 -3.44
C ARG A 394 5.43 -18.78 -2.67
N PHE A 395 6.31 -17.85 -3.04
CA PHE A 395 6.42 -16.56 -2.37
C PHE A 395 5.19 -15.69 -2.60
N ALA A 396 4.51 -15.82 -3.75
CA ALA A 396 3.28 -15.10 -4.08
C ALA A 396 2.21 -15.21 -2.99
N THR A 397 2.12 -16.36 -2.31
CA THR A 397 1.12 -16.61 -1.25
C THR A 397 1.73 -16.78 0.14
N ALA A 398 2.99 -17.20 0.25
CA ALA A 398 3.64 -17.44 1.54
C ALA A 398 4.27 -16.20 2.16
N SER A 399 4.60 -15.19 1.35
CA SER A 399 5.17 -13.90 1.76
C SER A 399 4.13 -12.80 1.60
N THR A 400 4.04 -11.93 2.61
CA THR A 400 3.26 -10.69 2.48
C THR A 400 4.04 -9.60 1.77
N LEU A 401 5.38 -9.70 1.69
CA LEU A 401 6.24 -8.68 1.09
C LEU A 401 6.30 -8.80 -0.45
N PRO A 402 6.37 -7.66 -1.19
CA PRO A 402 6.68 -7.65 -2.61
C PRO A 402 8.06 -8.25 -2.91
N ILE A 403 8.23 -8.71 -4.15
CA ILE A 403 9.45 -9.38 -4.62
C ILE A 403 10.23 -8.48 -5.59
N MET A 404 11.53 -8.38 -5.34
CA MET A 404 12.54 -7.92 -6.27
C MET A 404 13.14 -9.16 -6.96
N LEU A 405 12.86 -9.35 -8.24
CA LEU A 405 13.34 -10.50 -9.01
C LEU A 405 14.77 -10.24 -9.47
N ASP A 406 15.72 -11.04 -8.99
CA ASP A 406 17.14 -10.88 -9.28
C ASP A 406 17.64 -11.94 -10.26
N SER A 407 17.85 -11.54 -11.50
CA SER A 407 18.51 -12.34 -12.54
C SER A 407 18.98 -11.46 -13.70
N THR A 408 20.01 -11.95 -14.41
CA THR A 408 20.47 -11.34 -15.67
C THR A 408 19.87 -11.99 -16.91
N GLU A 409 19.09 -13.07 -16.75
CA GLU A 409 18.54 -13.88 -17.84
C GLU A 409 17.08 -13.51 -18.12
N PRO A 410 16.72 -13.02 -19.33
CA PRO A 410 15.36 -12.58 -19.64
C PRO A 410 14.28 -13.65 -19.37
N GLN A 411 14.55 -14.91 -19.72
CA GLN A 411 13.61 -16.02 -19.50
C GLN A 411 13.36 -16.32 -18.00
N VAL A 412 14.34 -16.05 -17.14
CA VAL A 412 14.21 -16.25 -15.69
C VAL A 412 13.33 -15.15 -15.10
N ILE A 413 13.56 -13.90 -15.51
CA ILE A 413 12.72 -12.75 -15.13
C ILE A 413 11.27 -12.95 -15.56
N GLU A 414 11.03 -13.34 -16.82
CA GLU A 414 9.69 -13.62 -17.33
C GLU A 414 8.99 -14.71 -16.48
N ALA A 415 9.68 -15.81 -16.20
CA ALA A 415 9.13 -16.89 -15.37
C ALA A 415 8.76 -16.45 -13.95
N GLY A 416 9.44 -15.47 -13.36
CA GLY A 416 9.07 -14.88 -12.08
C GLY A 416 7.87 -13.94 -12.18
N LEU A 417 7.84 -13.07 -13.19
CA LEU A 417 6.75 -12.10 -13.42
C LEU A 417 5.43 -12.78 -13.75
N GLU A 418 5.46 -13.93 -14.43
CA GLU A 418 4.28 -14.76 -14.71
C GLU A 418 3.73 -15.50 -13.47
N MET A 419 4.43 -15.46 -12.33
CA MET A 419 3.98 -16.08 -11.06
C MET A 419 3.52 -15.06 -10.02
N LEU A 420 3.71 -13.76 -10.24
CA LEU A 420 3.52 -12.72 -9.23
C LEU A 420 2.42 -11.71 -9.62
N GLY A 421 1.29 -11.77 -8.92
CA GLY A 421 0.15 -10.86 -9.15
C GLY A 421 0.40 -9.41 -8.73
N GLY A 422 1.25 -9.17 -7.72
CA GLY A 422 1.64 -7.83 -7.28
C GLY A 422 2.68 -7.15 -8.19
N ARG A 423 2.92 -5.86 -8.04
CA ARG A 423 3.95 -5.14 -8.82
C ARG A 423 5.35 -5.47 -8.30
N CYS A 424 6.23 -5.97 -9.16
CA CYS A 424 7.61 -6.33 -8.80
C CYS A 424 8.62 -5.23 -9.15
N VAL A 425 9.84 -5.36 -8.60
CA VAL A 425 11.04 -4.71 -9.13
C VAL A 425 11.88 -5.77 -9.85
N VAL A 426 12.40 -5.47 -11.04
CA VAL A 426 13.38 -6.32 -11.73
C VAL A 426 14.79 -5.81 -11.43
N ASN A 427 15.60 -6.68 -10.84
CA ASN A 427 17.02 -6.51 -10.56
C ASN A 427 17.80 -7.41 -11.54
N SER A 428 18.38 -6.90 -12.62
CA SER A 428 18.53 -5.50 -13.01
C SER A 428 18.67 -5.38 -14.53
N VAL A 429 18.79 -4.13 -15.00
CA VAL A 429 19.14 -3.81 -16.38
C VAL A 429 20.39 -2.93 -16.43
N ASN A 430 21.16 -3.05 -17.51
CA ASN A 430 22.37 -2.26 -17.77
C ASN A 430 22.79 -2.34 -19.25
N PHE A 431 23.85 -1.63 -19.64
CA PHE A 431 24.37 -1.60 -21.00
C PHE A 431 25.68 -2.39 -21.16
N GLU A 432 25.96 -3.41 -20.34
CA GLU A 432 27.20 -4.23 -20.43
C GLU A 432 27.42 -4.81 -21.83
N ASP A 433 26.36 -5.33 -22.47
CA ASP A 433 26.39 -5.83 -23.85
C ASP A 433 25.84 -4.82 -24.87
N GLY A 434 25.77 -3.54 -24.49
CA GLY A 434 25.17 -2.44 -25.26
C GLY A 434 23.64 -2.42 -25.30
N ASP A 435 23.08 -1.55 -26.15
CA ASP A 435 21.64 -1.32 -26.32
C ASP A 435 21.08 -1.82 -27.67
N GLY A 436 21.88 -2.58 -28.41
CA GLY A 436 21.47 -3.18 -29.68
C GLY A 436 20.44 -4.32 -29.51
N PRO A 437 19.73 -4.74 -30.59
CA PRO A 437 18.63 -5.71 -30.50
C PRO A 437 18.98 -7.09 -29.91
N GLY A 438 20.26 -7.47 -29.94
CA GLY A 438 20.75 -8.74 -29.38
C GLY A 438 21.16 -8.65 -27.92
N SER A 439 21.20 -7.47 -27.31
CA SER A 439 21.66 -7.30 -25.93
C SER A 439 20.63 -7.82 -24.93
N ARG A 440 21.09 -8.18 -23.72
CA ARG A 440 20.21 -8.56 -22.62
C ARG A 440 19.22 -7.45 -22.28
N TYR A 441 19.67 -6.19 -22.30
CA TYR A 441 18.84 -5.01 -22.11
C TYR A 441 17.65 -4.97 -23.09
N ALA A 442 17.92 -5.05 -24.40
CA ALA A 442 16.88 -4.97 -25.42
C ALA A 442 15.89 -6.16 -25.37
N ARG A 443 16.32 -7.32 -24.85
CA ARG A 443 15.48 -8.52 -24.70
C ARG A 443 14.62 -8.51 -23.43
N VAL A 444 15.13 -7.96 -22.32
CA VAL A 444 14.40 -7.96 -21.04
C VAL A 444 13.42 -6.80 -20.91
N MET A 445 13.75 -5.63 -21.47
CA MET A 445 12.89 -4.44 -21.35
C MET A 445 11.46 -4.61 -21.89
N PRO A 446 11.20 -5.32 -23.01
CA PRO A 446 9.83 -5.63 -23.43
C PRO A 446 9.03 -6.38 -22.37
N VAL A 447 9.67 -7.36 -21.70
CA VAL A 447 9.04 -8.14 -20.62
C VAL A 447 8.76 -7.25 -19.41
N ILE A 448 9.71 -6.40 -19.02
CA ILE A 448 9.54 -5.44 -17.90
C ILE A 448 8.36 -4.50 -18.17
N ALA A 449 8.29 -3.92 -19.38
CA ALA A 449 7.25 -3.00 -19.79
C ALA A 449 5.88 -3.68 -19.88
N GLU A 450 5.80 -4.88 -20.48
CA GLU A 450 4.56 -5.66 -20.61
C GLU A 450 3.95 -6.00 -19.25
N HIS A 451 4.78 -6.31 -18.24
CA HIS A 451 4.34 -6.66 -16.90
C HIS A 451 4.26 -5.47 -15.91
N GLY A 452 4.54 -4.24 -16.35
CA GLY A 452 4.44 -3.01 -15.53
C GLY A 452 5.41 -2.95 -14.34
N ALA A 453 6.53 -3.66 -14.42
CA ALA A 453 7.50 -3.75 -13.32
C ALA A 453 8.35 -2.48 -13.18
N ALA A 454 8.77 -2.17 -11.95
CA ALA A 454 9.83 -1.20 -11.70
C ALA A 454 11.21 -1.84 -11.98
N VAL A 455 12.26 -1.04 -12.11
CA VAL A 455 13.57 -1.55 -12.55
C VAL A 455 14.73 -1.03 -11.71
N VAL A 456 15.65 -1.91 -11.36
CA VAL A 456 16.99 -1.54 -10.90
C VAL A 456 17.89 -1.35 -12.12
N ALA A 457 18.43 -0.15 -12.27
CA ALA A 457 19.30 0.23 -13.36
C ALA A 457 20.75 0.35 -12.82
N LEU A 458 21.56 -0.67 -13.10
CA LEU A 458 22.97 -0.71 -12.68
C LEU A 458 23.80 0.22 -13.56
N LEU A 459 24.71 0.98 -12.96
CA LEU A 459 25.60 1.90 -13.68
C LEU A 459 26.76 1.15 -14.36
N ILE A 460 26.43 0.25 -15.28
CA ILE A 460 27.34 -0.53 -16.11
C ILE A 460 27.05 -0.20 -17.58
N ASP A 461 28.10 0.12 -18.34
CA ASP A 461 28.04 0.34 -19.78
C ASP A 461 29.05 -0.55 -20.51
N GLU A 462 29.24 -0.33 -21.81
CA GLU A 462 30.14 -1.10 -22.65
C GLU A 462 31.63 -0.94 -22.25
N GLU A 463 31.97 0.10 -21.46
CA GLU A 463 33.30 0.29 -20.87
C GLU A 463 33.46 -0.53 -19.56
N GLY A 464 32.38 -1.11 -19.05
CA GLY A 464 32.33 -1.95 -17.85
C GLY A 464 31.61 -1.28 -16.68
N GLN A 465 31.99 -1.67 -15.47
CA GLN A 465 31.34 -1.19 -14.24
C GLN A 465 31.84 0.20 -13.87
N ALA A 466 30.95 1.19 -13.77
CA ALA A 466 31.36 2.57 -13.55
C ALA A 466 31.99 2.81 -12.18
N ARG A 467 33.26 3.23 -12.13
CA ARG A 467 34.03 3.39 -10.88
C ARG A 467 34.12 4.83 -10.39
N THR A 468 34.27 5.80 -11.27
CA THR A 468 34.36 7.24 -10.92
C THR A 468 33.00 7.92 -10.90
N THR A 469 32.83 8.99 -10.11
CA THR A 469 31.60 9.78 -10.03
C THR A 469 31.11 10.24 -11.40
N GLU A 470 32.00 10.79 -12.23
CA GLU A 470 31.66 11.34 -13.55
C GLU A 470 31.13 10.24 -14.49
N TRP A 471 31.78 9.09 -14.49
CA TRP A 471 31.34 7.92 -15.27
C TRP A 471 30.00 7.40 -14.78
N LYS A 472 29.81 7.22 -13.45
CA LYS A 472 28.52 6.82 -12.87
C LYS A 472 27.39 7.78 -13.32
N VAL A 473 27.60 9.09 -13.19
CA VAL A 473 26.61 10.10 -13.61
C VAL A 473 26.32 10.04 -15.11
N ARG A 474 27.34 9.80 -15.95
CA ARG A 474 27.17 9.63 -17.41
C ARG A 474 26.29 8.43 -17.76
N VAL A 475 26.52 7.27 -17.13
CA VAL A 475 25.72 6.07 -17.37
C VAL A 475 24.30 6.25 -16.85
N ALA A 476 24.13 6.87 -15.68
CA ALA A 476 22.83 7.17 -15.09
C ALA A 476 21.98 8.04 -16.02
N GLN A 477 22.58 9.07 -16.60
CA GLN A 477 21.91 9.93 -17.58
C GLN A 477 21.38 9.10 -18.76
N ARG A 478 22.23 8.26 -19.38
CA ARG A 478 21.84 7.43 -20.53
C ARG A 478 20.70 6.46 -20.17
N LEU A 479 20.79 5.79 -19.02
CA LEU A 479 19.75 4.87 -18.55
C LEU A 479 18.43 5.59 -18.28
N ILE A 480 18.45 6.72 -17.57
CA ILE A 480 17.23 7.47 -17.25
C ILE A 480 16.55 7.99 -18.53
N GLU A 481 17.33 8.53 -19.47
CA GLU A 481 16.81 9.03 -20.74
C GLU A 481 16.19 7.91 -21.58
N ASP A 482 16.83 6.74 -21.68
CA ASP A 482 16.27 5.62 -22.46
C ASP A 482 15.02 5.00 -21.82
N LEU A 483 15.07 4.76 -20.50
CA LEU A 483 13.95 4.17 -19.75
C LEU A 483 12.71 5.08 -19.76
N THR A 484 12.90 6.40 -19.61
CA THR A 484 11.78 7.34 -19.64
C THR A 484 11.32 7.69 -21.06
N GLY A 485 12.23 7.69 -22.04
CA GLY A 485 11.93 8.04 -23.43
C GLY A 485 11.38 6.86 -24.23
N ARG A 486 12.21 5.83 -24.46
CA ARG A 486 11.87 4.68 -25.32
C ARG A 486 10.86 3.74 -24.68
N TRP A 487 11.00 3.51 -23.37
CA TRP A 487 10.19 2.52 -22.64
C TRP A 487 9.03 3.14 -21.86
N GLY A 488 8.94 4.47 -21.78
CA GLY A 488 7.83 5.17 -21.14
C GLY A 488 7.74 4.97 -19.63
N LEU A 489 8.81 4.49 -18.96
CA LEU A 489 8.82 4.35 -17.51
C LEU A 489 8.76 5.73 -16.85
N ARG A 490 8.08 5.80 -15.70
CA ARG A 490 8.11 6.99 -14.86
C ARG A 490 9.44 7.03 -14.12
N ARG A 491 9.99 8.22 -13.87
CA ARG A 491 11.22 8.39 -13.08
C ARG A 491 11.16 7.69 -11.72
N ALA A 492 10.00 7.75 -11.06
CA ALA A 492 9.78 7.11 -9.77
C ALA A 492 9.83 5.58 -9.81
N ASP A 493 9.74 4.96 -11.00
CA ASP A 493 9.83 3.51 -11.17
C ASP A 493 11.26 3.02 -11.46
N ILE A 494 12.24 3.94 -11.49
CA ILE A 494 13.65 3.66 -11.75
C ILE A 494 14.42 3.73 -10.43
N LEU A 495 15.07 2.62 -10.05
CA LEU A 495 15.99 2.53 -8.92
C LEU A 495 17.42 2.47 -9.47
N ILE A 496 18.17 3.56 -9.36
CA ILE A 496 19.56 3.61 -9.80
C ILE A 496 20.44 2.87 -8.79
N ASP A 497 21.18 1.87 -9.23
CA ASP A 497 22.24 1.24 -8.44
C ASP A 497 23.60 1.82 -8.86
N ALA A 498 24.10 2.71 -8.00
CA ALA A 498 25.35 3.42 -8.21
C ALA A 498 26.61 2.56 -7.98
N LEU A 499 26.46 1.24 -7.88
CA LEU A 499 27.49 0.21 -7.68
C LEU A 499 28.27 0.36 -6.38
N THR A 500 28.24 -0.68 -5.56
CA THR A 500 29.04 -0.77 -4.34
C THR A 500 30.22 -1.71 -4.55
N PHE A 501 31.44 -1.21 -4.35
CA PHE A 501 32.68 -2.00 -4.45
C PHE A 501 33.34 -2.22 -3.09
N PRO A 502 34.13 -3.29 -2.92
CA PRO A 502 34.89 -3.51 -1.69
C PRO A 502 36.00 -2.46 -1.49
N ILE A 503 35.95 -1.71 -0.39
CA ILE A 503 36.95 -0.66 -0.07
C ILE A 503 38.02 -1.12 0.93
N ALA A 504 37.85 -2.31 1.51
CA ALA A 504 38.73 -2.86 2.54
C ALA A 504 39.80 -3.84 1.98
N THR A 505 40.02 -3.87 0.67
CA THR A 505 40.96 -4.80 0.02
C THR A 505 42.42 -4.39 0.14
N GLY A 506 42.69 -3.13 0.50
CA GLY A 506 44.03 -2.55 0.53
C GLY A 506 44.59 -2.16 -0.85
N GLN A 507 43.85 -2.36 -1.94
CA GLN A 507 44.27 -1.98 -3.29
C GLN A 507 44.01 -0.49 -3.54
N GLU A 508 45.02 0.26 -3.96
CA GLU A 508 44.95 1.72 -4.14
C GLU A 508 43.81 2.15 -5.08
N GLU A 509 43.55 1.33 -6.11
CA GLU A 509 42.53 1.59 -7.12
C GLU A 509 41.10 1.54 -6.57
N THR A 510 40.82 0.82 -5.48
CA THR A 510 39.46 0.58 -4.95
C THR A 510 39.10 1.46 -3.75
N ARG A 511 40.10 2.11 -3.13
CA ARG A 511 39.91 2.86 -1.88
C ARG A 511 38.92 4.02 -2.00
N ARG A 512 38.89 4.66 -3.17
CA ARG A 512 38.02 5.82 -3.44
C ARG A 512 36.65 5.46 -4.02
N ASP A 513 36.37 4.17 -4.23
CA ASP A 513 35.10 3.73 -4.82
C ASP A 513 33.90 4.11 -3.93
N GLY A 514 34.05 4.04 -2.60
CA GLY A 514 33.00 4.45 -1.65
C GLY A 514 32.62 5.94 -1.78
N ILE A 515 33.62 6.82 -1.93
CA ILE A 515 33.41 8.25 -2.19
C ILE A 515 32.68 8.45 -3.52
N ALA A 516 33.13 7.74 -4.57
CA ALA A 516 32.54 7.89 -5.89
C ALA A 516 31.06 7.48 -5.92
N THR A 517 30.68 6.43 -5.18
CA THR A 517 29.28 6.00 -5.03
C THR A 517 28.45 7.06 -4.29
N ILE A 518 28.93 7.58 -3.15
CA ILE A 518 28.24 8.62 -2.36
C ILE A 518 28.04 9.91 -3.19
N GLU A 519 29.09 10.37 -3.87
CA GLU A 519 29.01 11.59 -4.70
C GLU A 519 28.12 11.40 -5.93
N ALA A 520 28.12 10.21 -6.54
CA ALA A 520 27.24 9.91 -7.67
C ALA A 520 25.77 9.95 -7.25
N ILE A 521 25.41 9.36 -6.11
CA ILE A 521 24.04 9.43 -5.57
C ILE A 521 23.62 10.89 -5.40
N ARG A 522 24.45 11.70 -4.73
CA ARG A 522 24.17 13.11 -4.49
C ARG A 522 23.95 13.90 -5.79
N GLU A 523 24.83 13.69 -6.77
CA GLU A 523 24.76 14.42 -8.04
C GLU A 523 23.60 13.96 -8.93
N ILE A 524 23.30 12.66 -8.98
CA ILE A 524 22.16 12.12 -9.73
C ILE A 524 20.85 12.59 -9.10
N ALA A 525 20.72 12.54 -7.77
CA ALA A 525 19.52 12.99 -7.06
C ALA A 525 19.23 14.48 -7.31
N ARG A 526 20.28 15.29 -7.38
CA ARG A 526 20.20 16.72 -7.71
C ARG A 526 19.76 16.97 -9.15
N ARG A 527 20.26 16.20 -10.11
CA ARG A 527 19.99 16.38 -11.55
C ARG A 527 18.63 15.80 -11.98
N TRP A 528 18.23 14.66 -11.43
CA TRP A 528 17.01 13.95 -11.79
C TRP A 528 16.14 13.69 -10.56
N PRO A 529 15.53 14.73 -9.97
CA PRO A 529 14.65 14.53 -8.82
C PRO A 529 13.50 13.59 -9.18
N GLY A 530 13.16 12.72 -8.23
CA GLY A 530 12.10 11.72 -8.36
C GLY A 530 12.55 10.36 -8.88
N VAL A 531 13.84 10.15 -9.21
CA VAL A 531 14.40 8.79 -9.32
C VAL A 531 14.66 8.22 -7.93
N ASN A 532 14.56 6.90 -7.81
CA ASN A 532 14.96 6.17 -6.62
C ASN A 532 16.38 5.63 -6.77
N PHE A 533 16.98 5.18 -5.67
CA PHE A 533 18.30 4.57 -5.63
C PHE A 533 18.25 3.27 -4.84
N THR A 534 19.04 2.28 -5.22
CA THR A 534 19.27 1.07 -4.41
C THR A 534 20.74 0.72 -4.41
N LEU A 535 21.22 0.04 -3.37
CA LEU A 535 22.59 -0.48 -3.32
C LEU A 535 22.63 -1.83 -2.61
N GLY A 536 23.41 -2.76 -3.16
CA GLY A 536 23.92 -3.92 -2.43
C GLY A 536 24.96 -3.51 -1.37
N ILE A 537 24.50 -3.10 -0.18
CA ILE A 537 25.37 -2.54 0.87
C ILE A 537 26.44 -3.54 1.31
N SER A 538 26.11 -4.82 1.35
CA SER A 538 27.00 -5.90 1.82
C SER A 538 28.29 -6.09 1.00
N ASN A 539 28.38 -5.48 -0.20
CA ASN A 539 29.55 -5.54 -1.06
C ASN A 539 30.71 -4.66 -0.55
N VAL A 540 30.42 -3.56 0.16
CA VAL A 540 31.44 -2.59 0.60
C VAL A 540 32.48 -3.23 1.54
N SER A 541 32.04 -4.22 2.31
CA SER A 541 32.80 -4.87 3.37
C SER A 541 33.29 -6.28 3.00
N PHE A 542 33.25 -6.65 1.71
CA PHE A 542 33.75 -7.95 1.27
C PHE A 542 35.22 -8.15 1.68
N GLY A 543 35.54 -9.33 2.22
CA GLY A 543 36.86 -9.67 2.76
C GLY A 543 37.07 -9.39 4.25
N LEU A 544 36.14 -8.70 4.93
CA LEU A 544 36.21 -8.45 6.37
C LEU A 544 35.51 -9.54 7.22
N ASN A 545 35.88 -9.62 8.49
CA ASN A 545 35.22 -10.49 9.45
C ASN A 545 33.78 -10.02 9.78
N PRO A 546 32.89 -10.88 10.32
CA PRO A 546 31.48 -10.53 10.52
C PRO A 546 31.22 -9.27 11.37
N ALA A 547 32.01 -9.05 12.43
CA ALA A 547 31.85 -7.88 13.30
C ALA A 547 32.23 -6.58 12.58
N ALA A 548 33.36 -6.59 11.87
CA ALA A 548 33.83 -5.47 11.06
C ALA A 548 32.86 -5.15 9.91
N ARG A 549 32.32 -6.18 9.24
CA ARG A 549 31.29 -6.03 8.19
C ARG A 549 30.07 -5.31 8.73
N GLN A 550 29.61 -5.68 9.93
CA GLN A 550 28.44 -5.08 10.54
C GLN A 550 28.60 -3.57 10.72
N VAL A 551 29.74 -3.14 11.26
CA VAL A 551 30.03 -1.71 11.47
C VAL A 551 30.20 -0.98 10.15
N LEU A 552 31.00 -1.50 9.22
CA LEU A 552 31.27 -0.81 7.95
C LEU A 552 30.00 -0.68 7.09
N ASN A 553 29.18 -1.74 7.00
CA ASN A 553 27.91 -1.69 6.28
C ASN A 553 26.97 -0.62 6.85
N SER A 554 26.91 -0.51 8.18
CA SER A 554 26.03 0.44 8.87
C SER A 554 26.46 1.89 8.65
N VAL A 555 27.76 2.16 8.75
CA VAL A 555 28.32 3.50 8.50
C VAL A 555 28.18 3.88 7.03
N PHE A 556 28.51 2.97 6.11
CA PHE A 556 28.40 3.24 4.67
C PHE A 556 26.95 3.50 4.24
N LEU A 557 26.00 2.68 4.74
CA LEU A 557 24.58 2.91 4.50
C LEU A 557 24.15 4.29 5.02
N HIS A 558 24.53 4.67 6.25
CA HIS A 558 24.20 5.98 6.80
C HIS A 558 24.68 7.12 5.90
N GLU A 559 25.93 7.08 5.45
CA GLU A 559 26.49 8.11 4.57
C GLU A 559 25.79 8.15 3.19
N CYS A 560 25.41 6.99 2.64
CA CYS A 560 24.65 6.94 1.39
C CYS A 560 23.23 7.52 1.56
N VAL A 561 22.56 7.25 2.68
CA VAL A 561 21.24 7.83 2.99
C VAL A 561 21.34 9.35 3.10
N GLN A 562 22.37 9.87 3.76
CA GLN A 562 22.63 11.32 3.82
C GLN A 562 22.90 11.94 2.43
N ALA A 563 23.40 11.15 1.47
CA ALA A 563 23.58 11.60 0.10
C ALA A 563 22.30 11.52 -0.76
N GLY A 564 21.26 10.81 -0.31
CA GLY A 564 19.98 10.66 -1.02
C GLY A 564 19.62 9.24 -1.43
N LEU A 565 20.29 8.21 -0.91
CA LEU A 565 19.91 6.81 -1.14
C LEU A 565 18.49 6.55 -0.61
N THR A 566 17.63 5.91 -1.42
CA THR A 566 16.22 5.66 -1.05
C THR A 566 15.89 4.19 -0.75
N SER A 567 16.76 3.25 -1.15
CA SER A 567 16.62 1.80 -0.93
C SER A 567 17.97 1.14 -0.68
N ALA A 568 17.98 -0.01 0.01
CA ALA A 568 19.17 -0.79 0.25
C ALA A 568 18.87 -2.30 0.27
N ILE A 569 19.65 -3.08 -0.49
CA ILE A 569 19.66 -4.54 -0.42
C ILE A 569 20.60 -4.94 0.70
N VAL A 570 20.04 -5.45 1.80
CA VAL A 570 20.78 -5.71 3.03
C VAL A 570 20.08 -6.70 3.96
N HIS A 571 20.84 -7.36 4.82
CA HIS A 571 20.28 -8.05 5.98
C HIS A 571 19.91 -7.04 7.08
N ALA A 572 18.64 -6.60 7.08
CA ALA A 572 18.16 -5.49 7.90
C ALA A 572 18.48 -5.62 9.41
N SER A 573 18.37 -6.82 9.98
CA SER A 573 18.69 -7.10 11.40
C SER A 573 20.17 -6.91 11.77
N LYS A 574 21.07 -6.79 10.78
CA LYS A 574 22.51 -6.59 10.99
C LYS A 574 22.93 -5.12 10.92
N ILE A 575 22.12 -4.21 10.39
CA ILE A 575 22.47 -2.79 10.35
C ILE A 575 22.40 -2.20 11.74
N LEU A 576 23.48 -1.63 12.27
CA LEU A 576 23.51 -1.02 13.60
C LEU A 576 23.10 0.47 13.52
N PRO A 577 22.27 0.96 14.47
CA PRO A 577 22.15 2.38 14.77
C PRO A 577 23.52 3.05 14.93
N MET A 578 23.73 4.22 14.31
CA MET A 578 24.99 4.99 14.43
C MET A 578 25.33 5.33 15.89
N SER A 579 24.33 5.42 16.76
CA SER A 579 24.47 5.65 18.21
C SER A 579 24.91 4.40 18.98
N LYS A 580 24.68 3.19 18.45
CA LYS A 580 25.09 1.91 19.04
C LYS A 580 26.48 1.45 18.60
N ILE A 581 27.11 2.14 17.65
CA ILE A 581 28.49 1.87 17.21
C ILE A 581 29.47 2.63 18.12
N PRO A 582 30.44 1.95 18.75
CA PRO A 582 31.48 2.61 19.55
C PRO A 582 32.17 3.73 18.77
N LYS A 583 32.42 4.87 19.44
CA LYS A 583 32.93 6.08 18.79
C LYS A 583 34.21 5.82 17.98
N GLU A 584 35.18 5.10 18.53
CA GLU A 584 36.43 4.78 17.83
C GLU A 584 36.17 3.96 16.55
N GLN A 585 35.37 2.90 16.63
CA GLN A 585 35.03 2.06 15.47
C GLN A 585 34.30 2.85 14.39
N ARG A 586 33.40 3.77 14.79
CA ARG A 586 32.66 4.63 13.87
C ARG A 586 33.56 5.61 13.14
N GLU A 587 34.45 6.31 13.84
CA GLU A 587 35.38 7.26 13.22
C GLU A 587 36.33 6.56 12.24
N ILE A 588 36.86 5.38 12.58
CA ILE A 588 37.74 4.63 11.68
C ILE A 588 36.96 4.13 10.45
N ALA A 589 35.71 3.67 10.61
CA ALA A 589 34.86 3.31 9.48
C ALA A 589 34.59 4.51 8.56
N LEU A 590 34.35 5.69 9.10
CA LEU A 590 34.20 6.93 8.32
C LEU A 590 35.50 7.29 7.60
N ASP A 591 36.64 7.20 8.28
CA ASP A 591 37.95 7.43 7.68
C ASP A 591 38.25 6.44 6.56
N LEU A 592 37.76 5.20 6.67
CA LEU A 592 37.83 4.18 5.60
C LEU A 592 36.91 4.52 4.42
N VAL A 593 35.64 4.86 4.67
CA VAL A 593 34.66 5.23 3.63
C VAL A 593 35.13 6.44 2.82
N TYR A 594 35.76 7.41 3.47
CA TYR A 594 36.22 8.67 2.86
C TYR A 594 37.73 8.69 2.53
N ASP A 595 38.43 7.56 2.64
CA ASP A 595 39.88 7.43 2.43
C ASP A 595 40.72 8.56 3.10
N ARG A 596 40.41 8.86 4.37
CA ARG A 596 41.04 9.95 5.15
C ARG A 596 42.39 9.52 5.74
N ARG A 597 43.38 9.36 4.87
CA ARG A 597 44.76 9.04 5.27
C ARG A 597 45.49 10.25 5.86
N ARG A 598 46.38 9.98 6.80
CA ARG A 598 47.37 10.92 7.33
C ARG A 598 48.68 10.19 7.58
N GLU A 599 49.78 10.92 7.72
CA GLU A 599 51.09 10.32 7.97
C GLU A 599 51.04 9.37 9.17
N GLY A 600 51.46 8.12 8.97
CA GLY A 600 51.42 7.06 10.00
C GLY A 600 50.05 6.44 10.28
N TYR A 601 49.01 6.71 9.47
CA TYR A 601 47.66 6.18 9.67
C TYR A 601 47.03 5.74 8.35
N ASP A 602 46.80 4.42 8.22
CA ASP A 602 45.96 3.85 7.17
C ASP A 602 44.64 3.34 7.80
N PRO A 603 43.48 3.90 7.39
CA PRO A 603 42.19 3.46 7.89
C PRO A 603 41.93 1.96 7.74
N VAL A 604 42.38 1.32 6.64
CA VAL A 604 42.17 -0.12 6.41
C VAL A 604 42.91 -0.93 7.46
N GLN A 605 44.19 -0.63 7.68
CA GLN A 605 45.03 -1.33 8.66
C GLN A 605 44.47 -1.14 10.06
N ARG A 606 44.16 0.11 10.44
CA ARG A 606 43.59 0.40 11.75
C ARG A 606 42.23 -0.28 11.95
N PHE A 607 41.39 -0.33 10.93
CA PHE A 607 40.09 -1.00 11.02
C PHE A 607 40.28 -2.50 11.26
N ILE A 608 41.21 -3.15 10.56
CA ILE A 608 41.53 -4.57 10.78
C ILE A 608 42.05 -4.80 12.21
N GLU A 609 42.98 -3.98 12.69
CA GLU A 609 43.52 -4.08 14.06
C GLU A 609 42.44 -3.98 15.15
N VAL A 610 41.50 -3.04 15.02
CA VAL A 610 40.44 -2.81 16.00
C VAL A 610 39.44 -3.98 16.06
N PHE A 611 39.32 -4.75 14.98
CA PHE A 611 38.48 -5.95 14.93
C PHE A 611 39.27 -7.26 15.00
N GLU A 612 40.58 -7.21 15.27
CA GLU A 612 41.42 -8.39 15.47
C GLU A 612 41.08 -9.02 16.84
N GLY A 613 40.64 -10.29 16.84
CA GLY A 613 40.21 -10.98 18.06
C GLY A 613 38.83 -10.59 18.61
N VAL A 614 38.12 -9.65 17.96
CA VAL A 614 36.74 -9.30 18.30
C VAL A 614 35.78 -10.29 17.62
N ASP A 615 35.33 -11.30 18.36
CA ASP A 615 34.23 -12.15 17.93
C ASP A 615 32.89 -11.46 18.24
N ALA A 616 31.92 -11.60 17.35
CA ALA A 616 30.55 -11.15 17.60
C ALA A 616 29.96 -11.82 18.87
N SER A 617 30.45 -13.02 19.22
CA SER A 617 30.09 -13.72 20.47
C SER A 617 30.63 -13.03 21.73
N SER A 618 31.89 -12.55 21.73
CA SER A 618 32.52 -11.91 22.89
C SER A 618 31.97 -10.51 23.13
N ALA A 619 31.72 -9.74 22.07
CA ALA A 619 31.05 -8.43 22.18
C ALA A 619 29.63 -8.54 22.76
N ARG A 620 28.92 -9.64 22.48
CA ARG A 620 27.60 -9.93 23.05
C ARG A 620 27.67 -10.27 24.54
N ALA A 621 28.69 -11.01 24.96
CA ALA A 621 28.93 -11.37 26.36
C ALA A 621 29.24 -10.13 27.22
N THR A 622 30.12 -9.24 26.76
CA THR A 622 30.42 -7.98 27.48
C THR A 622 29.17 -7.11 27.64
N ARG A 623 28.32 -7.03 26.61
CA ARG A 623 27.06 -6.28 26.67
C ARG A 623 26.07 -6.86 27.67
N ALA A 624 26.03 -8.18 27.80
CA ALA A 624 25.18 -8.86 28.78
C ALA A 624 25.63 -8.59 30.22
N GLU A 625 26.95 -8.53 30.47
CA GLU A 625 27.51 -8.15 31.78
C GLU A 625 27.23 -6.68 32.13
N GLU A 626 27.39 -5.76 31.17
CA GLU A 626 27.04 -4.34 31.35
C GLU A 626 25.55 -4.15 31.66
N LEU A 627 24.67 -4.88 30.95
CA LEU A 627 23.23 -4.84 31.19
C LEU A 627 22.88 -5.38 32.59
N ALA A 628 23.53 -6.47 33.01
CA ALA A 628 23.31 -7.07 34.32
C ALA A 628 23.72 -6.13 35.48
N ALA A 629 24.72 -5.28 35.27
CA ALA A 629 25.22 -4.32 36.26
C ALA A 629 24.30 -3.10 36.49
N LEU A 630 23.31 -2.86 35.62
CA LEU A 630 22.36 -1.74 35.77
C LEU A 630 21.35 -1.97 36.93
N PRO A 631 20.87 -0.89 37.58
CA PRO A 631 19.75 -0.97 38.52
C PRO A 631 18.50 -1.55 37.85
N LEU A 632 17.69 -2.33 38.58
CA LEU A 632 16.58 -3.12 38.02
C LEU A 632 15.61 -2.32 37.11
N ASP A 633 15.15 -1.14 37.56
CA ASP A 633 14.23 -0.29 36.81
C ASP A 633 14.86 0.25 35.51
N GLU A 634 16.17 0.51 35.52
CA GLU A 634 16.92 0.97 34.36
C GLU A 634 17.27 -0.20 33.44
N ARG A 635 17.53 -1.38 33.99
CA ARG A 635 17.75 -2.63 33.27
C ARG A 635 16.50 -3.06 32.51
N LEU A 636 15.32 -3.03 33.14
CA LEU A 636 14.04 -3.32 32.47
C LEU A 636 13.76 -2.35 31.32
N ARG A 637 14.00 -1.05 31.53
CA ARG A 637 13.93 -0.04 30.45
C ARG A 637 14.91 -0.34 29.33
N ARG A 638 16.17 -0.65 29.69
CA ARG A 638 17.24 -0.91 28.73
C ARG A 638 17.01 -2.18 27.91
N ARG A 639 16.44 -3.22 28.50
CA ARG A 639 16.02 -4.44 27.78
C ARG A 639 15.02 -4.16 26.68
N ILE A 640 14.06 -3.27 26.92
CA ILE A 640 13.12 -2.84 25.87
C ILE A 640 13.87 -2.07 24.77
N VAL A 641 14.70 -1.08 25.13
CA VAL A 641 15.47 -0.26 24.16
C VAL A 641 16.46 -1.08 23.33
N ASP A 642 17.04 -2.13 23.93
CA ASP A 642 18.01 -3.01 23.27
C ASP A 642 17.37 -4.24 22.62
N GLY A 643 16.08 -4.48 22.83
CA GLY A 643 15.38 -5.65 22.32
C GLY A 643 15.89 -6.97 22.94
N GLU A 644 16.34 -6.93 24.19
CA GLU A 644 16.99 -8.05 24.88
C GLU A 644 15.98 -8.90 25.68
N ARG A 645 15.84 -10.16 25.28
CA ARG A 645 14.87 -11.11 25.85
C ARG A 645 15.48 -11.95 26.97
N ASP A 646 16.79 -12.17 26.95
CA ASP A 646 17.45 -13.15 27.79
C ASP A 646 17.58 -12.63 29.22
N GLY A 647 16.86 -13.25 30.16
CA GLY A 647 16.77 -12.80 31.56
C GLY A 647 15.68 -11.77 31.84
N LEU A 648 14.80 -11.48 30.86
CA LEU A 648 13.65 -10.59 31.05
C LEU A 648 12.72 -11.07 32.17
N GLU A 649 12.31 -12.33 32.16
CA GLU A 649 11.35 -12.90 33.12
C GLU A 649 11.87 -12.79 34.57
N ALA A 650 13.15 -13.08 34.79
CA ALA A 650 13.79 -12.94 36.10
C ALA A 650 13.78 -11.48 36.60
N ASP A 651 13.94 -10.51 35.71
CA ASP A 651 13.85 -9.10 36.07
C ASP A 651 12.42 -8.66 36.36
N LEU A 652 11.43 -9.20 35.64
CA LEU A 652 10.01 -8.97 35.91
C LEU A 652 9.61 -9.54 37.27
N ASP A 653 10.06 -10.75 37.61
CA ASP A 653 9.84 -11.37 38.93
C ASP A 653 10.46 -10.53 40.04
N ALA A 654 11.71 -10.08 39.86
CA ALA A 654 12.38 -9.23 40.83
C ALA A 654 11.64 -7.90 41.06
N ALA A 655 11.08 -7.31 39.99
CA ALA A 655 10.32 -6.07 40.09
C ALA A 655 8.99 -6.26 40.82
N MET A 656 8.30 -7.38 40.56
CA MET A 656 7.07 -7.75 41.29
C MET A 656 7.37 -8.04 42.77
N ALA A 657 8.43 -8.79 43.06
CA ALA A 657 8.89 -9.06 44.43
C ALA A 657 9.29 -7.78 45.18
N GLY A 658 9.77 -6.77 44.46
CA GLY A 658 10.05 -5.42 44.96
C GLY A 658 8.81 -4.56 45.27
N GLY A 659 7.59 -5.10 45.09
CA GLY A 659 6.32 -4.44 45.43
C GLY A 659 5.70 -3.61 44.29
N ARG A 660 6.25 -3.66 43.07
CA ARG A 660 5.58 -3.05 41.90
C ARG A 660 4.46 -3.97 41.41
N SER A 661 3.29 -3.39 41.10
CA SER A 661 2.24 -4.14 40.42
C SER A 661 2.64 -4.43 38.97
N PRO A 662 2.17 -5.54 38.37
CA PRO A 662 2.41 -5.85 36.95
C PRO A 662 2.07 -4.69 36.01
N LEU A 663 0.99 -3.96 36.31
CA LEU A 663 0.56 -2.78 35.54
C LEU A 663 1.50 -1.57 35.69
N SER A 664 2.07 -1.33 36.88
CA SER A 664 3.07 -0.27 37.07
C SER A 664 4.36 -0.60 36.31
N ILE A 665 4.77 -1.88 36.27
CA ILE A 665 5.93 -2.30 35.48
C ILE A 665 5.70 -1.97 33.99
N ILE A 666 4.53 -2.30 33.44
CA ILE A 666 4.19 -1.99 32.05
C ILE A 666 4.18 -0.48 31.81
N ASN A 667 3.42 0.29 32.60
CA ASN A 667 3.18 1.70 32.33
C ASN A 667 4.38 2.61 32.62
N ASP A 668 5.13 2.33 33.68
CA ASP A 668 6.16 3.23 34.20
C ASP A 668 7.56 2.84 33.70
N LEU A 669 7.80 1.56 33.39
CA LEU A 669 9.13 1.08 32.97
C LEU A 669 9.14 0.67 31.50
N LEU A 670 8.27 -0.28 31.12
CA LEU A 670 8.35 -0.86 29.77
C LEU A 670 7.88 0.13 28.69
N LEU A 671 6.78 0.86 28.94
CA LEU A 671 6.32 1.92 28.03
C LEU A 671 7.33 3.08 27.94
N ASP A 672 8.02 3.43 29.02
CA ASP A 672 9.09 4.43 28.98
C ASP A 672 10.27 3.98 28.11
N GLY A 673 10.64 2.69 28.17
CA GLY A 673 11.58 2.10 27.22
C GLY A 673 11.10 2.21 25.77
N MET A 674 9.82 1.94 25.51
CA MET A 674 9.22 2.07 24.19
C MET A 674 9.15 3.54 23.69
N LYS A 675 9.00 4.53 24.58
CA LYS A 675 9.09 5.95 24.20
C LYS A 675 10.47 6.28 23.63
N VAL A 676 11.53 5.84 24.30
CA VAL A 676 12.92 6.03 23.83
C VAL A 676 13.13 5.34 22.48
N VAL A 677 12.61 4.13 22.29
CA VAL A 677 12.62 3.44 20.98
C VAL A 677 11.93 4.29 19.91
N GLY A 678 10.77 4.87 20.23
CA GLY A 678 10.03 5.77 19.34
C GLY A 678 10.82 7.05 18.98
N GLU A 679 11.48 7.68 19.95
CA GLU A 679 12.34 8.85 19.73
C GLU A 679 13.55 8.52 18.84
N LEU A 680 14.21 7.39 19.08
CA LEU A 680 15.34 6.94 18.27
C LEU A 680 14.91 6.58 16.85
N PHE A 681 13.74 5.97 16.67
CA PHE A 681 13.19 5.67 15.35
C PHE A 681 12.77 6.94 14.61
N GLY A 682 12.04 7.85 15.26
CA GLY A 682 11.59 9.10 14.67
C GLY A 682 12.72 10.05 14.28
N SER A 683 13.86 9.98 14.97
CA SER A 683 15.09 10.72 14.61
C SER A 683 15.95 10.03 13.54
N GLY A 684 15.53 8.86 13.03
CA GLY A 684 16.29 8.05 12.07
C GLY A 684 17.53 7.35 12.66
N GLN A 685 17.74 7.45 13.98
CA GLN A 685 18.88 6.83 14.65
C GLN A 685 18.68 5.33 14.84
N MET A 686 17.44 4.85 14.96
CA MET A 686 17.09 3.44 15.08
C MET A 686 16.30 2.97 13.85
N GLN A 687 16.62 1.76 13.38
CA GLN A 687 15.98 1.18 12.20
C GLN A 687 14.78 0.31 12.60
N LEU A 688 13.81 0.15 11.69
CA LEU A 688 12.60 -0.67 11.89
C LEU A 688 12.85 -2.06 12.49
N PRO A 689 13.91 -2.83 12.10
CA PRO A 689 14.19 -4.14 12.69
C PRO A 689 14.36 -4.11 14.22
N PHE A 690 15.03 -3.09 14.77
CA PHE A 690 15.22 -2.97 16.23
C PHE A 690 13.94 -2.57 16.92
N VAL A 691 13.11 -1.74 16.27
CA VAL A 691 11.79 -1.40 16.78
C VAL A 691 10.92 -2.64 16.88
N LEU A 692 10.94 -3.51 15.86
CA LEU A 692 10.23 -4.80 15.87
C LEU A 692 10.75 -5.72 16.97
N GLN A 693 12.07 -5.82 17.12
CA GLN A 693 12.69 -6.60 18.20
C GLN A 693 12.27 -6.10 19.58
N SER A 694 12.33 -4.79 19.82
CA SER A 694 11.84 -4.14 21.04
C SER A 694 10.36 -4.42 21.29
N ALA A 695 9.54 -4.37 20.24
CA ALA A 695 8.12 -4.68 20.31
C ALA A 695 7.86 -6.14 20.67
N GLU A 696 8.65 -7.10 20.17
CA GLU A 696 8.54 -8.50 20.57
C GLU A 696 8.92 -8.73 22.04
N VAL A 697 9.96 -8.05 22.54
CA VAL A 697 10.32 -8.08 23.97
C VAL A 697 9.20 -7.49 24.82
N MET A 698 8.61 -6.38 24.37
CA MET A 698 7.45 -5.77 25.01
C MET A 698 6.25 -6.73 25.05
N LYS A 699 5.91 -7.38 23.93
CA LYS A 699 4.84 -8.38 23.87
C LYS A 699 5.09 -9.55 24.82
N LYS A 700 6.33 -10.06 24.86
CA LYS A 700 6.72 -11.13 25.78
C LYS A 700 6.57 -10.70 27.24
N ALA A 701 6.99 -9.48 27.58
CA ALA A 701 6.84 -8.94 28.94
C ALA A 701 5.37 -8.80 29.36
N VAL A 702 4.51 -8.26 28.48
CA VAL A 702 3.08 -8.12 28.76
C VAL A 702 2.41 -9.48 28.95
N ALA A 703 2.68 -10.45 28.05
CA ALA A 703 2.15 -11.81 28.17
C ALA A 703 2.61 -12.52 29.44
N TYR A 704 3.82 -12.24 29.92
CA TYR A 704 4.33 -12.76 31.19
C TYR A 704 3.65 -12.12 32.40
N LEU A 705 3.36 -10.81 32.35
CA LEU A 705 2.79 -10.06 33.46
C LEU A 705 1.25 -10.21 33.58
N GLU A 706 0.57 -10.52 32.48
CA GLU A 706 -0.90 -10.66 32.41
C GLU A 706 -1.49 -11.65 33.43
N PRO A 707 -0.95 -12.88 33.61
CA PRO A 707 -1.46 -13.83 34.61
C PRO A 707 -1.34 -13.36 36.06
N HIS A 708 -0.49 -12.37 36.34
CA HIS A 708 -0.26 -11.83 37.68
C HIS A 708 -1.15 -10.63 38.03
N MET A 709 -2.05 -10.22 37.12
CA MET A 709 -3.00 -9.12 37.34
C MET A 709 -4.22 -9.60 38.13
N GLU A 710 -4.71 -8.76 39.06
CA GLU A 710 -5.94 -9.05 39.81
C GLU A 710 -7.17 -9.09 38.88
N LYS A 711 -8.00 -10.12 39.01
CA LYS A 711 -9.29 -10.26 38.33
C LYS A 711 -10.42 -9.86 39.28
N ALA A 712 -11.30 -8.95 38.85
CA ALA A 712 -12.54 -8.67 39.54
C ALA A 712 -13.63 -9.65 39.05
N ASP A 713 -14.25 -10.37 39.98
CA ASP A 713 -15.11 -11.52 39.72
C ASP A 713 -16.58 -11.13 39.53
N ASP A 714 -16.86 -10.22 38.58
CA ASP A 714 -18.21 -9.66 38.37
C ASP A 714 -18.54 -9.49 36.88
N GLY A 715 -19.00 -10.56 36.23
CA GLY A 715 -19.35 -10.53 34.80
C GLY A 715 -20.66 -9.77 34.51
N GLY A 716 -20.75 -9.10 33.35
CA GLY A 716 -22.00 -8.53 32.83
C GLY A 716 -22.16 -7.00 32.94
N LYS A 717 -21.07 -6.23 33.02
CA LYS A 717 -21.14 -4.76 33.11
C LYS A 717 -21.54 -4.07 31.80
N GLY A 718 -21.19 -4.65 30.65
CA GLY A 718 -21.47 -4.16 29.31
C GLY A 718 -20.55 -4.81 28.28
N ARG A 719 -20.78 -4.54 27.00
CA ARG A 719 -20.04 -5.14 25.88
C ARG A 719 -19.41 -4.08 24.98
N ILE A 720 -18.14 -4.26 24.61
CA ILE A 720 -17.42 -3.35 23.71
C ILE A 720 -16.81 -4.12 22.54
N VAL A 721 -16.88 -3.56 21.33
CA VAL A 721 -16.05 -4.02 20.21
C VAL A 721 -14.74 -3.22 20.22
N LEU A 722 -13.61 -3.91 20.22
CA LEU A 722 -12.28 -3.30 20.17
C LEU A 722 -11.56 -3.67 18.87
N ALA A 723 -11.04 -2.66 18.18
CA ALA A 723 -10.32 -2.83 16.93
C ALA A 723 -9.15 -1.85 16.81
N THR A 724 -8.09 -2.29 16.12
CA THR A 724 -7.07 -1.35 15.61
C THR A 724 -7.50 -0.96 14.20
N VAL A 725 -7.51 0.33 13.91
CA VAL A 725 -8.05 0.85 12.64
C VAL A 725 -7.25 0.36 11.43
N LYS A 726 -7.88 0.43 10.25
CA LYS A 726 -7.26 0.08 8.96
C LYS A 726 -5.88 0.72 8.80
N GLY A 727 -4.95 -0.04 8.24
CA GLY A 727 -3.57 0.39 7.99
C GLY A 727 -2.67 0.36 9.24
N ASP A 728 -3.22 0.10 10.43
CA ASP A 728 -2.46 0.07 11.68
C ASP A 728 -2.37 -1.36 12.25
N VAL A 729 -1.14 -1.77 12.58
CA VAL A 729 -0.78 -3.09 13.11
C VAL A 729 -0.56 -3.11 14.61
N HIS A 730 -0.52 -1.94 15.26
CA HIS A 730 -0.11 -1.82 16.64
C HIS A 730 -1.25 -2.20 17.59
N ASP A 731 -1.12 -3.35 18.23
CA ASP A 731 -2.17 -3.97 19.04
C ASP A 731 -1.93 -3.92 20.56
N ILE A 732 -0.75 -3.47 21.00
CA ILE A 732 -0.38 -3.52 22.43
C ILE A 732 -1.35 -2.71 23.29
N GLY A 733 -1.63 -1.45 22.90
CA GLY A 733 -2.56 -0.59 23.62
C GLY A 733 -3.98 -1.17 23.66
N LYS A 734 -4.47 -1.67 22.52
CA LYS A 734 -5.78 -2.35 22.42
C LYS A 734 -5.85 -3.58 23.32
N ASN A 735 -4.83 -4.43 23.32
CA ASN A 735 -4.80 -5.64 24.15
C ASN A 735 -4.74 -5.29 25.65
N LEU A 736 -4.05 -4.20 26.02
CA LEU A 736 -4.08 -3.71 27.40
C LEU A 736 -5.49 -3.25 27.80
N VAL A 737 -6.20 -2.54 26.93
CA VAL A 737 -7.60 -2.15 27.16
C VAL A 737 -8.50 -3.37 27.28
N ASP A 738 -8.32 -4.37 26.40
CA ASP A 738 -9.02 -5.65 26.46
C ASP A 738 -8.82 -6.33 27.83
N ILE A 739 -7.56 -6.54 28.24
CA ILE A 739 -7.23 -7.15 29.52
C ILE A 739 -7.87 -6.39 30.70
N ILE A 740 -7.77 -5.05 30.71
CA ILE A 740 -8.34 -4.25 31.80
C ILE A 740 -9.86 -4.35 31.82
N LEU A 741 -10.54 -4.20 30.69
CA LEU A 741 -12.00 -4.27 30.62
C LEU A 741 -12.52 -5.67 30.97
N SER A 742 -11.90 -6.71 30.41
CA SER A 742 -12.20 -8.11 30.68
C SER A 742 -11.99 -8.45 32.17
N ASN A 743 -10.89 -8.02 32.78
CA ASN A 743 -10.64 -8.21 34.21
C ASN A 743 -11.58 -7.38 35.12
N ASN A 744 -12.28 -6.39 34.58
CA ASN A 744 -13.23 -5.55 35.33
C ASN A 744 -14.70 -5.88 35.04
N GLY A 745 -14.99 -7.01 34.37
CA GLY A 745 -16.35 -7.53 34.21
C GLY A 745 -17.08 -7.14 32.92
N TYR A 746 -16.38 -6.54 31.96
CA TYR A 746 -16.90 -6.23 30.63
C TYR A 746 -16.66 -7.38 29.66
N GLU A 747 -17.56 -7.57 28.70
CA GLU A 747 -17.35 -8.47 27.58
C GLU A 747 -16.67 -7.70 26.44
N VAL A 748 -15.47 -8.15 26.06
CA VAL A 748 -14.68 -7.52 25.01
C VAL A 748 -14.72 -8.38 23.75
N VAL A 749 -15.24 -7.82 22.66
CA VAL A 749 -15.21 -8.41 21.32
C VAL A 749 -14.02 -7.80 20.58
N ASN A 750 -12.85 -8.41 20.75
CA ASN A 750 -11.62 -7.96 20.14
C ASN A 750 -11.47 -8.55 18.73
N ILE A 751 -11.69 -7.72 17.71
CA ILE A 751 -11.62 -8.14 16.30
C ILE A 751 -10.23 -7.96 15.68
N GLY A 752 -9.21 -7.63 16.47
CA GLY A 752 -7.81 -7.62 16.04
C GLY A 752 -7.32 -6.29 15.43
N ILE A 753 -6.45 -6.40 14.42
CA ILE A 753 -5.71 -5.28 13.80
C ILE A 753 -6.11 -5.02 12.35
N LYS A 754 -5.75 -3.85 11.82
CA LYS A 754 -6.03 -3.43 10.44
C LYS A 754 -7.51 -3.54 10.03
N GLN A 755 -8.43 -3.30 10.96
CA GLN A 755 -9.85 -3.53 10.70
C GLN A 755 -10.49 -2.35 9.95
N PRO A 756 -11.16 -2.60 8.81
CA PRO A 756 -11.98 -1.59 8.14
C PRO A 756 -13.21 -1.26 8.98
N ILE A 757 -13.82 -0.10 8.71
CA ILE A 757 -15.01 0.34 9.44
C ILE A 757 -16.18 -0.62 9.28
N ASN A 758 -16.32 -1.27 8.12
CA ASN A 758 -17.34 -2.31 7.89
C ASN A 758 -17.25 -3.43 8.92
N ALA A 759 -16.07 -4.04 9.09
CA ALA A 759 -15.86 -5.12 10.05
C ALA A 759 -16.12 -4.68 11.50
N ILE A 760 -15.78 -3.43 11.85
CA ILE A 760 -16.05 -2.85 13.17
C ILE A 760 -17.56 -2.74 13.41
N LEU A 761 -18.31 -2.22 12.42
CA LEU A 761 -19.76 -2.03 12.52
C LEU A 761 -20.50 -3.37 12.50
N ASP A 762 -20.10 -4.31 11.65
CA ASP A 762 -20.69 -5.65 11.57
C ASP A 762 -20.48 -6.41 12.88
N ALA A 763 -19.29 -6.35 13.46
CA ALA A 763 -19.03 -6.93 14.77
C ALA A 763 -19.86 -6.25 15.87
N ALA A 764 -20.02 -4.93 15.82
CA ALA A 764 -20.86 -4.19 16.77
C ALA A 764 -22.34 -4.58 16.67
N GLU A 765 -22.82 -4.84 15.45
CA GLU A 765 -24.17 -5.34 15.17
C GLU A 765 -24.36 -6.77 15.65
N GLN A 766 -23.55 -7.69 15.14
CA GLN A 766 -23.60 -9.14 15.40
C GLN A 766 -23.52 -9.43 16.90
N HIS A 767 -22.61 -8.73 17.56
CA HIS A 767 -22.40 -8.87 18.98
C HIS A 767 -23.20 -7.85 19.79
N ARG A 768 -24.12 -7.06 19.25
CA ARG A 768 -24.96 -6.12 20.03
C ARG A 768 -24.14 -5.27 21.01
N ALA A 769 -23.03 -4.73 20.54
CA ALA A 769 -22.10 -3.98 21.38
C ALA A 769 -22.77 -2.74 21.99
N ASP A 770 -22.34 -2.39 23.20
CA ASP A 770 -22.77 -1.15 23.86
C ASP A 770 -21.92 0.05 23.44
N ALA A 771 -20.66 -0.18 23.05
CA ALA A 771 -19.72 0.82 22.61
C ALA A 771 -18.74 0.26 21.58
N ILE A 772 -18.11 1.15 20.81
CA ILE A 772 -17.03 0.84 19.87
C ILE A 772 -15.76 1.51 20.37
N GLY A 773 -14.67 0.76 20.51
CA GLY A 773 -13.34 1.29 20.80
C GLY A 773 -12.40 1.11 19.60
N MET A 774 -11.78 2.21 19.17
CA MET A 774 -10.79 2.22 18.10
C MET A 774 -9.44 2.65 18.65
N SER A 775 -8.42 1.84 18.35
CA SER A 775 -7.03 2.08 18.71
C SER A 775 -6.17 2.40 17.47
N GLY A 776 -5.13 3.22 17.66
CA GLY A 776 -4.14 3.52 16.62
C GLY A 776 -2.88 4.16 17.21
N LEU A 777 -1.71 3.78 16.72
CA LEU A 777 -0.43 4.34 17.16
C LEU A 777 0.05 5.47 16.23
N LEU A 778 -0.20 5.36 14.93
CA LEU A 778 0.40 6.24 13.92
C LEU A 778 -0.40 7.55 13.75
N VAL A 779 0.28 8.60 13.29
CA VAL A 779 -0.39 9.87 12.91
C VAL A 779 -1.41 9.62 11.81
N LYS A 780 -1.10 8.77 10.81
CA LYS A 780 -2.07 8.35 9.79
C LYS A 780 -3.31 7.67 10.40
N SER A 781 -3.17 6.92 11.48
CA SER A 781 -4.31 6.28 12.16
C SER A 781 -5.32 7.28 12.71
N THR A 782 -4.87 8.48 13.11
CA THR A 782 -5.76 9.56 13.54
C THR A 782 -6.65 10.10 12.40
N VAL A 783 -6.14 10.02 11.16
CA VAL A 783 -6.90 10.35 9.95
C VAL A 783 -7.88 9.24 9.64
N ILE A 784 -7.46 7.97 9.69
CA ILE A 784 -8.37 6.83 9.51
C ILE A 784 -9.51 6.83 10.54
N MET A 785 -9.24 7.14 11.81
CA MET A 785 -10.29 7.28 12.83
C MET A 785 -11.28 8.40 12.49
N LYS A 786 -10.79 9.52 11.93
CA LYS A 786 -11.64 10.61 11.45
C LYS A 786 -12.52 10.17 10.29
N GLU A 787 -11.94 9.45 9.33
CA GLU A 787 -12.64 8.89 8.18
C GLU A 787 -13.69 7.85 8.60
N ASN A 788 -13.38 6.99 9.57
CA ASN A 788 -14.32 6.04 10.15
C ASN A 788 -15.52 6.75 10.79
N LEU A 789 -15.30 7.84 11.52
CA LEU A 789 -16.38 8.64 12.08
C LEU A 789 -17.22 9.33 10.99
N ALA A 790 -16.57 9.84 9.93
CA ALA A 790 -17.26 10.41 8.78
C ALA A 790 -18.16 9.35 8.10
N GLU A 791 -17.61 8.16 7.87
CA GLU A 791 -18.36 7.03 7.28
C GLU A 791 -19.55 6.62 8.16
N MET A 792 -19.36 6.53 9.48
CA MET A 792 -20.45 6.24 10.42
C MET A 792 -21.55 7.31 10.38
N ALA A 793 -21.19 8.57 10.18
CA ALA A 793 -22.15 9.67 10.02
C ALA A 793 -22.89 9.56 8.69
N GLU A 794 -22.18 9.29 7.60
CA GLU A 794 -22.74 9.11 6.25
C GLU A 794 -23.75 7.95 6.21
N ARG A 795 -23.46 6.85 6.90
CA ARG A 795 -24.37 5.69 7.01
C ARG A 795 -25.54 5.89 7.97
N GLY A 796 -25.63 7.04 8.65
CA GLY A 796 -26.69 7.30 9.62
C GLY A 796 -26.59 6.49 10.92
N VAL A 797 -25.46 5.84 11.20
CA VAL A 797 -25.25 5.01 12.40
C VAL A 797 -24.52 5.74 13.53
N ALA A 798 -24.11 6.98 13.32
CA ALA A 798 -23.30 7.76 14.26
C ALA A 798 -23.87 7.83 15.70
N GLN A 799 -25.20 7.88 15.86
CA GLN A 799 -25.83 7.97 17.19
C GLN A 799 -25.99 6.63 17.90
N ARG A 800 -25.72 5.51 17.23
CA ARG A 800 -26.06 4.18 17.72
C ARG A 800 -25.11 3.65 18.78
N TRP A 801 -23.82 3.93 18.63
CA TRP A 801 -22.76 3.51 19.54
C TRP A 801 -21.89 4.69 19.96
N PRO A 802 -21.65 4.90 21.26
CA PRO A 802 -20.57 5.75 21.72
C PRO A 802 -19.22 5.19 21.26
N VAL A 803 -18.37 6.08 20.75
CA VAL A 803 -17.05 5.73 20.23
C VAL A 803 -15.96 6.18 21.21
N LEU A 804 -15.12 5.25 21.64
CA LEU A 804 -13.93 5.51 22.46
C LEU A 804 -12.70 5.45 21.56
N LEU A 805 -11.96 6.55 21.46
CA LEU A 805 -10.73 6.65 20.67
C LEU A 805 -9.53 6.68 21.61
N GLY A 806 -8.57 5.78 21.37
CA GLY A 806 -7.32 5.70 22.11
C GLY A 806 -6.13 5.51 21.18
N GLY A 807 -4.94 5.92 21.62
CA GLY A 807 -3.77 5.88 20.75
C GLY A 807 -2.71 6.92 21.09
N ALA A 808 -1.43 6.57 20.90
CA ALA A 808 -0.33 7.47 21.26
C ALA A 808 -0.30 8.76 20.43
N ALA A 809 -0.71 8.69 19.15
CA ALA A 809 -0.78 9.86 18.28
C ALA A 809 -2.03 10.75 18.53
N LEU A 810 -3.02 10.28 19.29
CA LEU A 810 -4.23 11.06 19.57
C LEU A 810 -4.01 12.01 20.73
N THR A 811 -4.47 13.25 20.55
CA THR A 811 -4.57 14.22 21.64
C THR A 811 -6.02 14.37 22.07
N ARG A 812 -6.23 14.68 23.36
CA ARG A 812 -7.57 14.97 23.88
C ARG A 812 -8.27 16.08 23.09
N ALA A 813 -7.55 17.14 22.73
CA ALA A 813 -8.10 18.26 21.99
C ALA A 813 -8.60 17.83 20.60
N TYR A 814 -7.82 17.04 19.86
CA TYR A 814 -8.24 16.57 18.54
C TYR A 814 -9.55 15.76 18.61
N VAL A 815 -9.68 14.87 19.58
CA VAL A 815 -10.89 14.04 19.73
C VAL A 815 -12.08 14.83 20.28
N GLU A 816 -11.91 15.53 21.41
CA GLU A 816 -13.00 16.22 22.12
C GLU A 816 -13.43 17.53 21.43
N ASP A 817 -12.53 18.18 20.69
CA ASP A 817 -12.84 19.42 19.95
C ASP A 817 -13.15 19.09 18.48
N ASP A 818 -12.18 18.59 17.71
CA ASP A 818 -12.27 18.53 16.25
C ASP A 818 -13.15 17.35 15.77
N LEU A 819 -12.89 16.12 16.24
CA LEU A 819 -13.68 14.95 15.84
C LEU A 819 -15.13 15.02 16.35
N ARG A 820 -15.32 15.47 17.59
CA ARG A 820 -16.66 15.69 18.16
C ARG A 820 -17.41 16.85 17.50
N ALA A 821 -16.75 17.74 16.75
CA ALA A 821 -17.44 18.78 15.99
C ALA A 821 -18.03 18.24 14.67
N MET A 822 -17.36 17.27 14.04
CA MET A 822 -17.82 16.67 12.78
C MET A 822 -18.70 15.43 12.95
N PHE A 823 -18.60 14.75 14.09
CA PHE A 823 -19.35 13.52 14.35
C PHE A 823 -20.64 13.83 15.15
N PRO A 824 -21.84 13.53 14.61
CA PRO A 824 -23.10 13.83 15.30
C PRO A 824 -23.40 12.91 16.49
N GLY A 825 -22.60 11.85 16.67
CA GLY A 825 -22.70 10.92 17.79
C GLY A 825 -21.81 11.27 19.00
N GLN A 826 -21.68 10.33 19.93
CA GLN A 826 -20.79 10.47 21.09
C GLN A 826 -19.39 9.92 20.75
N VAL A 827 -18.37 10.77 20.88
CA VAL A 827 -16.97 10.36 20.74
C VAL A 827 -16.14 10.85 21.94
N HIS A 828 -15.32 9.96 22.51
CA HIS A 828 -14.56 10.20 23.73
C HIS A 828 -13.09 9.80 23.57
N TYR A 829 -12.20 10.54 24.22
CA TYR A 829 -10.77 10.24 24.24
C TYR A 829 -10.39 9.45 25.49
N ALA A 830 -9.73 8.31 25.29
CA ALA A 830 -9.08 7.55 26.35
C ALA A 830 -7.56 7.69 26.20
N ARG A 831 -6.89 8.33 27.18
CA ARG A 831 -5.43 8.46 27.17
C ARG A 831 -4.73 7.12 27.40
N ASP A 832 -5.31 6.30 28.28
CA ASP A 832 -4.78 5.01 28.70
C ASP A 832 -5.93 4.05 29.02
N ALA A 833 -5.60 2.80 29.33
CA ALA A 833 -6.58 1.76 29.54
C ALA A 833 -7.44 1.98 30.82
N PHE A 834 -6.94 2.70 31.82
CA PHE A 834 -7.74 3.08 33.00
C PHE A 834 -8.76 4.16 32.67
N GLU A 835 -8.39 5.16 31.88
CA GLU A 835 -9.37 6.13 31.38
C GLU A 835 -10.40 5.46 30.47
N GLY A 836 -10.00 4.48 29.67
CA GLY A 836 -10.90 3.62 28.90
C GLY A 836 -11.94 2.89 29.78
N LEU A 837 -11.49 2.26 30.86
CA LEU A 837 -12.37 1.63 31.85
C LEU A 837 -13.35 2.63 32.48
N SER A 838 -12.84 3.77 32.95
CA SER A 838 -13.67 4.83 33.55
C SER A 838 -14.68 5.43 32.56
N LEU A 839 -14.33 5.52 31.28
CA LEU A 839 -15.27 5.94 30.23
C LEU A 839 -16.34 4.89 30.00
N MET A 840 -15.97 3.61 29.93
CA MET A 840 -16.93 2.52 29.76
C MET A 840 -17.92 2.44 30.92
N GLU A 841 -17.46 2.63 32.17
CA GLU A 841 -18.33 2.72 33.35
C GLU A 841 -19.35 3.86 33.21
N ARG A 842 -18.91 5.02 32.74
CA ARG A 842 -19.79 6.18 32.51
C ARG A 842 -20.78 5.94 31.36
N VAL A 843 -20.33 5.33 30.26
CA VAL A 843 -21.19 4.95 29.13
C VAL A 843 -22.30 4.00 29.59
N MET A 844 -21.94 2.95 30.33
CA MET A 844 -22.93 1.99 30.84
C MET A 844 -23.85 2.62 31.89
N THR A 845 -23.33 3.52 32.73
CA THR A 845 -24.15 4.28 33.69
C THR A 845 -25.18 5.13 32.96
N ALA A 846 -24.76 5.89 31.94
CA ALA A 846 -25.65 6.72 31.15
C ALA A 846 -26.71 5.88 30.42
N LYS A 847 -26.32 4.74 29.83
CA LYS A 847 -27.24 3.82 29.14
C LYS A 847 -28.30 3.21 30.08
N ARG A 848 -27.97 3.04 31.36
CA ARG A 848 -28.91 2.59 32.41
C ARG A 848 -29.77 3.72 33.01
N GLY A 849 -29.74 4.93 32.42
CA GLY A 849 -30.52 6.09 32.89
C GLY A 849 -29.87 6.87 34.03
N GLY A 850 -28.57 6.65 34.28
CA GLY A 850 -27.78 7.39 35.26
C GLY A 850 -27.24 8.72 34.71
N ALA A 851 -26.19 9.24 35.36
CA ALA A 851 -25.55 10.49 34.96
C ALA A 851 -25.00 10.42 33.51
N PRO A 852 -25.02 11.53 32.76
CA PRO A 852 -24.47 11.58 31.40
C PRO A 852 -22.96 11.31 31.40
N VAL A 853 -22.44 10.78 30.27
CA VAL A 853 -21.03 10.39 30.13
C VAL A 853 -20.07 11.57 30.32
N VAL A 854 -20.50 12.75 29.88
CA VAL A 854 -19.81 14.03 30.10
C VAL A 854 -20.60 14.86 31.11
N ASP A 855 -19.93 15.31 32.16
CA ASP A 855 -20.50 16.20 33.18
C ASP A 855 -20.99 17.52 32.53
N PRO A 856 -22.20 18.01 32.85
CA PRO A 856 -22.71 19.31 32.40
C PRO A 856 -21.73 20.48 32.55
N GLN A 857 -20.89 20.51 33.59
CA GLN A 857 -19.87 21.55 33.77
C GLN A 857 -18.75 21.43 32.74
N ARG A 858 -18.37 20.21 32.38
CA ARG A 858 -17.34 19.94 31.37
C ARG A 858 -17.88 20.15 29.96
N GLU A 859 -19.15 19.82 29.73
CA GLU A 859 -19.89 20.15 28.51
C GLU A 859 -19.93 21.68 28.31
N ALA A 860 -20.23 22.45 29.36
CA ALA A 860 -20.21 23.91 29.34
C ALA A 860 -18.81 24.49 29.11
N ALA A 861 -17.76 23.88 29.68
CA ALA A 861 -16.37 24.30 29.46
C ALA A 861 -15.93 24.05 28.01
N LEU A 862 -16.28 22.89 27.43
CA LEU A 862 -16.03 22.57 26.03
C LEU A 862 -16.79 23.51 25.09
N ALA A 863 -18.08 23.78 25.38
CA ALA A 863 -18.88 24.74 24.62
C ALA A 863 -18.32 26.17 24.70
N ALA A 864 -17.87 26.61 25.87
CA ALA A 864 -17.24 27.92 26.04
C ALA A 864 -15.89 28.02 25.30
N ARG A 865 -15.11 26.94 25.29
CA ARG A 865 -13.86 26.85 24.52
C ARG A 865 -14.13 26.86 23.01
N ARG A 866 -15.17 26.17 22.54
CA ARG A 866 -15.65 26.24 21.14
C ARG A 866 -16.09 27.66 20.77
N GLN A 867 -16.94 28.29 21.57
CA GLN A 867 -17.35 29.69 21.34
C GLN A 867 -16.16 30.65 21.33
N ARG A 868 -15.14 30.46 22.19
CA ARG A 868 -13.91 31.27 22.12
C ARG A 868 -13.17 31.05 20.80
N ARG A 869 -12.99 29.80 20.36
CA ARG A 869 -12.33 29.46 19.09
C ARG A 869 -13.10 29.97 17.88
N GLU A 870 -14.42 29.84 17.87
CA GLU A 870 -15.31 30.37 16.84
C GLU A 870 -15.31 31.89 16.82
N ARG A 871 -15.36 32.56 17.98
CA ARG A 871 -15.20 34.02 18.06
C ARG A 871 -13.82 34.48 17.60
N GLN A 872 -12.78 33.70 17.86
CA GLN A 872 -11.43 33.99 17.39
C GLN A 872 -11.31 33.79 15.87
N ARG A 873 -11.91 32.72 15.33
CA ARG A 873 -12.03 32.50 13.87
C ARG A 873 -12.92 33.55 13.19
N ALA A 874 -14.02 33.95 13.81
CA ALA A 874 -14.93 34.96 13.32
C ALA A 874 -14.30 36.35 13.42
N MET A 875 -13.57 36.69 14.49
CA MET A 875 -12.76 37.91 14.56
C MET A 875 -11.69 37.94 13.48
N VAL A 876 -11.02 36.81 13.22
CA VAL A 876 -10.03 36.71 12.15
C VAL A 876 -10.71 36.77 10.77
N GLY A 877 -11.89 36.19 10.60
CA GLY A 877 -12.65 36.19 9.34
C GLY A 877 -13.42 37.49 9.04
N GLU A 878 -13.85 38.25 10.06
CA GLU A 878 -14.50 39.57 9.95
C GLU A 878 -13.47 40.69 9.83
N ALA A 879 -12.24 40.50 10.33
CA ALA A 879 -11.14 41.45 10.17
C ALA A 879 -10.37 41.28 8.84
N LEU A 880 -10.64 40.22 8.08
CA LEU A 880 -10.08 39.99 6.75
C LEU A 880 -11.16 40.28 5.70
N PRO A 881 -10.90 41.15 4.71
CA PRO A 881 -11.82 41.31 3.59
C PRO A 881 -11.96 39.97 2.85
N GLY A 882 -13.16 39.68 2.35
CA GLY A 882 -13.39 38.48 1.54
C GLY A 882 -12.46 38.49 0.32
N LEU A 883 -11.86 37.35 -0.02
CA LEU A 883 -10.91 37.21 -1.14
C LEU A 883 -11.47 37.65 -2.52
N ASN A 884 -12.79 37.86 -2.59
CA ASN A 884 -13.54 38.20 -3.80
C ASN A 884 -14.11 39.63 -3.77
N ASP A 885 -13.90 40.38 -2.68
CA ASP A 885 -14.40 41.75 -2.56
C ASP A 885 -13.39 42.75 -3.14
N ALA A 886 -13.59 43.11 -4.41
CA ALA A 886 -12.77 44.11 -5.10
C ALA A 886 -13.10 45.57 -4.69
N SER A 887 -14.09 45.80 -3.82
CA SER A 887 -14.51 47.13 -3.38
C SER A 887 -13.69 47.67 -2.21
N VAL A 888 -13.01 46.79 -1.47
CA VAL A 888 -12.08 47.16 -0.41
C VAL A 888 -10.66 47.19 -0.99
N ARG A 889 -10.26 48.37 -1.46
CA ARG A 889 -8.88 48.60 -1.88
C ARG A 889 -7.99 48.61 -0.63
N SER A 890 -7.01 47.73 -0.58
CA SER A 890 -6.01 47.71 0.48
C SER A 890 -5.42 49.11 0.68
N ASP A 891 -5.35 49.53 1.94
CA ASP A 891 -4.67 50.73 2.45
C ASP A 891 -3.14 50.64 2.36
N VAL A 892 -2.63 49.51 1.86
CA VAL A 892 -1.24 49.37 1.44
C VAL A 892 -0.98 50.30 0.27
N ALA A 893 -0.05 51.23 0.48
CA ALA A 893 0.42 52.16 -0.54
C ALA A 893 0.80 51.41 -1.83
N VAL A 894 0.09 51.70 -2.92
CA VAL A 894 0.28 51.09 -4.24
C VAL A 894 1.42 51.75 -5.03
N ASP A 895 1.96 52.83 -4.49
CA ASP A 895 3.11 53.59 -4.96
C ASP A 895 4.39 53.26 -4.17
N VAL A 896 4.36 52.22 -3.33
CA VAL A 896 5.58 51.73 -2.69
C VAL A 896 6.51 51.21 -3.78
N GLU A 897 7.68 51.82 -3.87
CA GLU A 897 8.76 51.35 -4.72
C GLU A 897 9.11 49.92 -4.31
N VAL A 898 8.71 48.94 -5.13
CA VAL A 898 8.97 47.52 -4.86
C VAL A 898 10.49 47.34 -4.83
N PRO A 899 11.08 47.02 -3.66
CA PRO A 899 12.52 46.92 -3.56
C PRO A 899 12.98 45.77 -4.45
N THR A 900 13.88 46.06 -5.38
CA THR A 900 14.50 45.01 -6.19
C THR A 900 15.41 44.22 -5.26
N PRO A 901 15.21 42.90 -5.11
CA PRO A 901 16.05 42.11 -4.24
C PRO A 901 17.50 42.19 -4.73
N PRO A 902 18.49 42.25 -3.83
CA PRO A 902 19.90 42.41 -4.19
C PRO A 902 20.43 41.22 -5.03
N PHE A 903 19.68 40.12 -5.09
CA PHE A 903 19.88 39.02 -6.01
C PHE A 903 18.57 38.25 -6.21
N PHE A 904 18.43 37.57 -7.35
CA PHE A 904 17.39 36.57 -7.60
C PHE A 904 18.03 35.17 -7.56
N GLY A 905 17.31 34.18 -7.05
CA GLY A 905 17.81 32.81 -6.88
C GLY A 905 18.58 32.59 -5.55
N THR A 906 19.24 31.45 -5.39
CA THR A 906 19.90 31.06 -4.14
C THR A 906 21.36 31.54 -4.10
N ARG A 907 21.77 32.24 -3.04
CA ARG A 907 23.16 32.68 -2.83
C ARG A 907 23.61 32.40 -1.41
N VAL A 908 24.77 31.77 -1.25
CA VAL A 908 25.39 31.54 0.07
C VAL A 908 26.02 32.84 0.56
N VAL A 909 25.53 33.35 1.69
CA VAL A 909 26.09 34.53 2.38
C VAL A 909 26.93 34.04 3.56
N LYS A 910 28.21 34.45 3.61
CA LYS A 910 29.13 34.12 4.70
C LYS A 910 29.38 35.37 5.56
N GLY A 911 29.63 35.19 6.85
CA GLY A 911 30.01 36.28 7.76
C GLY A 911 28.87 36.92 8.54
N LEU A 912 27.68 36.30 8.57
CA LEU A 912 26.59 36.74 9.44
C LEU A 912 26.86 36.28 10.89
N PRO A 913 26.88 37.19 11.87
CA PRO A 913 26.99 36.82 13.27
C PRO A 913 25.76 36.03 13.72
N LEU A 914 25.96 34.87 14.36
CA LEU A 914 24.90 33.98 14.84
C LEU A 914 23.82 34.71 15.66
N ALA A 915 24.24 35.66 16.49
CA ALA A 915 23.34 36.44 17.33
C ALA A 915 22.29 37.22 16.54
N GLU A 916 22.61 37.69 15.33
CA GLU A 916 21.73 38.57 14.56
C GLU A 916 20.52 37.84 14.01
N TYR A 917 20.65 36.57 13.61
CA TYR A 917 19.51 35.79 13.14
C TYR A 917 18.92 34.89 14.22
N ALA A 918 19.69 34.51 15.25
CA ALA A 918 19.12 33.83 16.43
C ALA A 918 18.08 34.72 17.13
N ALA A 919 18.30 36.04 17.15
CA ALA A 919 17.32 37.01 17.67
C ALA A 919 16.05 37.15 16.81
N LEU A 920 16.06 36.63 15.58
CA LEU A 920 14.91 36.61 14.67
C LEU A 920 14.12 35.29 14.74
N LEU A 921 14.56 34.34 15.57
CA LEU A 921 13.83 33.10 15.79
C LEU A 921 12.60 33.37 16.64
N ASP A 922 11.43 32.96 16.14
CA ASP A 922 10.26 32.78 16.98
C ASP A 922 10.48 31.49 17.80
N GLU A 923 10.90 31.67 19.05
CA GLU A 923 11.19 30.58 19.98
C GLU A 923 9.96 29.67 20.19
N ARG A 924 8.75 30.21 20.07
CA ARG A 924 7.53 29.45 20.26
C ARG A 924 7.26 28.54 19.07
N ALA A 925 7.39 29.05 17.85
CA ALA A 925 7.33 28.22 16.65
C ALA A 925 8.45 27.17 16.64
N THR A 926 9.67 27.57 17.04
CA THR A 926 10.87 26.73 17.04
C THR A 926 10.80 25.59 18.06
N PHE A 927 10.29 25.83 19.28
CA PHE A 927 10.31 24.82 20.36
C PHE A 927 8.97 24.11 20.62
N LEU A 928 7.83 24.67 20.21
CA LEU A 928 6.51 24.04 20.37
C LEU A 928 5.92 23.49 19.06
N GLY A 929 6.36 23.98 17.90
CA GLY A 929 5.76 23.66 16.61
C GLY A 929 6.26 22.38 15.93
N GLN A 930 7.31 21.73 16.44
CA GLN A 930 8.07 20.68 15.73
C GLN A 930 8.35 21.06 14.26
N TRP A 931 9.26 22.01 14.07
CA TRP A 931 9.90 22.27 12.78
C TRP A 931 11.24 21.55 12.69
#